data_AF-A0A4R9G4T8-F1
#
_entry.id   AF-A0A4R9G4T8-F1
#
_cell.length_a   1.000
_cell.length_b   1.000
_cell.length_c   1.000
_cell.angle_alpha   90.00
_cell.angle_beta   90.00
_cell.angle_gamma   90.00
#
_symmetry.space_group_name_H-M   'P 1'
#
loop_
_entity.id
_entity.type
_entity.pdbx_description
1 polymer ?
#
loop_
_entity_poly.entity_id
_entity_poly.type
_entity_poly.pdbx_seq_one_letter_code
_entity_poly.pdbx_strand_id
1 'polypeptide(L)'
;MEESQLHEKFAHDTCFVAETGVWTPKGRRSIQSLKVGEEVYSLNEETGEIEIQKITETFVHDVMSIHKLKYENEGNLGATWNHPFGVINAGSRTKDSGVSGDLWVKVEDLRAGDRSITRRSLRNAKLKRRLANIPIIAASIGDRSWVNEDLRSNWKKEVEGTLEIKRIEEIRKPVKVYNLEVEKNHSYFVFVGDEPAVVHNYNEAIQRILDGIGIVSEDGTKLFGGIVEGPNSTKKVASVDDRIRALKGAKEFDYGGSKWKNIETGEKEVVHFQSERNVYGLKEDLYFRKKNGEIIIEQVQHVNGKELKTVGNNLDVLKQTVVGVGYKTTEEYLNHLTNVLEERAGKGTKYDDGRPVAKLSKDPITGRPILRETPNGLHTAAVEITVKGEKLQGRTLVEEVGRTQREAQSQYPGERGLVRSYDKSNPLEYKAWDWKNDKYGDGIGGDLRDSHICQSTVIAEDIHNNNRTTGEVAKIIADYAAARGKRPSELLYFEISEAVGDLGLTIRKQDYIEFNPKKSRSSFNDKLFDFVKEQLDQGKSIVTGGRYGDSIDHVAKIVAFVESPNGQRGFLVNDSYGDAYKGYARNGKNGSQDGRMVFYPLDDPMIAKFKYAYSVTENNGTNTPSNPQGPRRRSSSGLWNRFTNFFKFWK
;
A
#
# COMPACT_ATOMS: atom_id res chain seq x y z
N MET A 1 -14.02 31.12 -32.26
CA MET A 1 -15.07 30.08 -32.28
C MET A 1 -14.39 28.82 -31.83
N GLU A 2 -14.87 28.27 -30.72
CA GLU A 2 -14.78 26.86 -30.36
C GLU A 2 -15.45 25.99 -31.49
N GLU A 3 -15.35 24.67 -31.53
CA GLU A 3 -15.16 23.74 -30.41
C GLU A 3 -14.58 22.39 -30.88
N SER A 4 -13.60 21.85 -30.15
CA SER A 4 -13.06 20.50 -30.38
C SER A 4 -12.54 19.87 -29.09
N GLN A 5 -13.43 19.71 -28.10
CA GLN A 5 -13.11 19.01 -26.85
C GLN A 5 -12.88 17.52 -27.10
N LEU A 6 -11.61 17.11 -27.18
CA LEU A 6 -11.22 15.70 -27.07
C LEU A 6 -11.40 15.26 -25.61
N HIS A 7 -12.39 14.39 -25.36
CA HIS A 7 -12.66 13.88 -24.02
C HIS A 7 -11.48 13.03 -23.49
N GLU A 8 -10.89 13.43 -22.37
CA GLU A 8 -10.02 12.57 -21.57
C GLU A 8 -10.82 11.36 -21.07
N LYS A 9 -10.42 10.16 -21.49
CA LYS A 9 -11.10 8.91 -21.10
C LYS A 9 -10.56 8.41 -19.76
N PHE A 10 -11.09 8.94 -18.66
CA PHE A 10 -10.78 8.51 -17.30
C PHE A 10 -11.05 7.01 -17.12
N ALA A 11 -9.97 6.23 -16.99
CA ALA A 11 -9.99 4.81 -16.67
C ALA A 11 -10.08 4.65 -15.15
N HIS A 12 -11.31 4.48 -14.65
CA HIS A 12 -11.58 4.08 -13.27
C HIS A 12 -11.53 2.55 -13.12
N ASP A 13 -11.32 2.05 -11.91
CA ASP A 13 -11.26 0.62 -11.64
C ASP A 13 -12.55 -0.15 -11.99
N THR A 14 -12.40 -1.40 -12.43
CA THR A 14 -13.51 -2.29 -12.86
C THR A 14 -14.45 -2.63 -11.69
N CYS A 15 -15.56 -1.92 -11.52
CA CYS A 15 -16.39 -1.99 -10.30
C CYS A 15 -17.91 -2.15 -10.56
N PHE A 16 -18.64 -2.52 -9.50
CA PHE A 16 -20.09 -2.71 -9.46
C PHE A 16 -20.79 -1.83 -8.41
N VAL A 17 -22.10 -1.61 -8.56
CA VAL A 17 -22.93 -0.96 -7.53
C VAL A 17 -23.04 -1.80 -6.25
N ALA A 18 -23.15 -1.14 -5.09
CA ALA A 18 -23.12 -1.74 -3.76
C ALA A 18 -24.02 -2.97 -3.53
N GLU A 19 -25.24 -2.94 -4.08
CA GLU A 19 -26.24 -4.01 -3.94
C GLU A 19 -26.02 -5.22 -4.88
N THR A 20 -24.95 -5.21 -5.67
CA THR A 20 -24.62 -6.31 -6.57
C THR A 20 -24.40 -7.59 -5.77
N GLY A 21 -25.26 -8.58 -5.99
CA GLY A 21 -25.16 -9.87 -5.32
C GLY A 21 -24.02 -10.69 -5.92
N VAL A 22 -23.06 -11.09 -5.09
CA VAL A 22 -22.01 -12.06 -5.41
C VAL A 22 -22.45 -13.44 -4.95
N TRP A 23 -22.05 -14.48 -5.69
CA TRP A 23 -22.35 -15.87 -5.35
C TRP A 23 -21.22 -16.49 -4.50
N THR A 24 -21.58 -16.89 -3.28
CA THR A 24 -20.66 -17.46 -2.27
C THR A 24 -21.16 -18.83 -1.80
N PRO A 25 -20.32 -19.64 -1.13
CA PRO A 25 -20.78 -20.84 -0.42
C PRO A 25 -21.85 -20.54 0.66
N LYS A 26 -21.93 -19.29 1.14
CA LYS A 26 -22.96 -18.78 2.06
C LYS A 26 -24.22 -18.25 1.35
N GLY A 27 -24.36 -18.48 0.04
CA GLY A 27 -25.46 -17.98 -0.79
C GLY A 27 -25.16 -16.63 -1.48
N ARG A 28 -26.23 -15.90 -1.83
CA ARG A 28 -26.17 -14.56 -2.44
C ARG A 28 -25.87 -13.51 -1.38
N ARG A 29 -24.83 -12.69 -1.56
CA ARG A 29 -24.47 -11.58 -0.66
C ARG A 29 -24.10 -10.33 -1.44
N SER A 30 -24.53 -9.15 -0.98
CA SER A 30 -24.13 -7.88 -1.58
C SER A 30 -22.60 -7.71 -1.50
N ILE A 31 -21.99 -7.22 -2.59
CA ILE A 31 -20.54 -7.04 -2.73
C ILE A 31 -19.96 -6.15 -1.63
N GLN A 32 -20.68 -5.09 -1.20
CA GLN A 32 -20.27 -4.21 -0.10
C GLN A 32 -20.16 -4.93 1.26
N SER A 33 -20.79 -6.09 1.41
CA SER A 33 -20.80 -6.88 2.65
C SER A 33 -19.64 -7.87 2.76
N LEU A 34 -18.94 -8.15 1.66
CA LEU A 34 -17.88 -9.15 1.58
C LEU A 34 -16.53 -8.60 2.06
N LYS A 35 -15.66 -9.50 2.50
CA LYS A 35 -14.39 -9.17 3.16
C LYS A 35 -13.28 -10.10 2.69
N VAL A 36 -12.04 -9.61 2.75
CA VAL A 36 -10.82 -10.40 2.54
C VAL A 36 -10.87 -11.66 3.42
N GLY A 37 -10.50 -12.79 2.83
CA GLY A 37 -10.53 -14.11 3.47
C GLY A 37 -11.88 -14.83 3.43
N GLU A 38 -12.98 -14.17 3.05
CA GLU A 38 -14.23 -14.88 2.73
C GLU A 38 -14.14 -15.58 1.36
N GLU A 39 -15.03 -16.54 1.13
CA GLU A 39 -15.02 -17.42 -0.04
C GLU A 39 -16.10 -17.04 -1.05
N VAL A 40 -15.74 -17.07 -2.33
CA VAL A 40 -16.62 -16.85 -3.49
C VAL A 40 -16.57 -18.05 -4.43
N TYR A 41 -17.59 -18.20 -5.27
CA TYR A 41 -17.49 -19.07 -6.43
C TYR A 41 -16.78 -18.34 -7.58
N SER A 42 -15.93 -19.09 -8.28
CA SER A 42 -15.03 -18.60 -9.33
C SER A 42 -15.00 -19.60 -10.50
N LEU A 43 -14.60 -19.15 -11.70
CA LEU A 43 -14.53 -19.99 -12.90
C LEU A 43 -13.08 -20.38 -13.20
N ASN A 44 -12.83 -21.68 -13.28
CA ASN A 44 -11.59 -22.21 -13.85
C ASN A 44 -11.73 -22.24 -15.39
N GLU A 45 -11.06 -21.32 -16.08
CA GLU A 45 -11.16 -21.17 -17.54
C GLU A 45 -10.54 -22.36 -18.33
N GLU A 46 -9.62 -23.11 -17.73
CA GLU A 46 -9.02 -24.27 -18.40
C GLU A 46 -10.02 -25.44 -18.48
N THR A 47 -10.78 -25.66 -17.40
CA THR A 47 -11.62 -26.86 -17.23
C THR A 47 -13.13 -26.60 -17.44
N GLY A 48 -13.56 -25.34 -17.40
CA GLY A 48 -14.97 -24.94 -17.36
C GLY A 48 -15.67 -25.31 -16.05
N GLU A 49 -14.91 -25.59 -14.99
CA GLU A 49 -15.42 -25.96 -13.67
C GLU A 49 -15.63 -24.72 -12.79
N ILE A 50 -16.56 -24.82 -11.84
CA ILE A 50 -16.81 -23.79 -10.82
C ILE A 50 -16.11 -24.23 -9.54
N GLU A 51 -15.22 -23.38 -9.05
CA GLU A 51 -14.36 -23.63 -7.89
C GLU A 51 -14.68 -22.64 -6.76
N ILE A 52 -14.26 -22.98 -5.54
CA ILE A 52 -14.28 -22.06 -4.40
C ILE A 52 -12.90 -21.42 -4.30
N GLN A 53 -12.84 -20.10 -4.32
CA GLN A 53 -11.63 -19.31 -4.18
C GLN A 53 -11.84 -18.24 -3.10
N LYS A 54 -10.78 -17.83 -2.41
CA LYS A 54 -10.83 -16.79 -1.37
C LYS A 54 -10.63 -15.40 -1.93
N ILE A 55 -11.36 -14.45 -1.36
CA ILE A 55 -11.16 -13.02 -1.58
C ILE A 55 -9.78 -12.63 -1.00
N THR A 56 -8.95 -12.01 -1.83
CA THR A 56 -7.63 -11.49 -1.46
C THR A 56 -7.66 -9.99 -1.18
N GLU A 57 -8.52 -9.23 -1.86
CA GLU A 57 -8.66 -7.77 -1.69
C GLU A 57 -10.11 -7.30 -1.89
N THR A 58 -10.43 -6.08 -1.47
CA THR A 58 -11.76 -5.46 -1.58
C THR A 58 -11.61 -3.97 -1.92
N PHE A 59 -12.13 -3.57 -3.06
CA PHE A 59 -11.98 -2.23 -3.64
C PHE A 59 -13.24 -1.39 -3.44
N VAL A 60 -13.10 -0.07 -3.23
CA VAL A 60 -14.22 0.88 -3.07
C VAL A 60 -13.85 2.24 -3.65
N HIS A 61 -14.59 2.69 -4.67
CA HIS A 61 -14.32 3.92 -5.42
C HIS A 61 -15.59 4.76 -5.56
N ASP A 62 -15.46 6.04 -5.91
CA ASP A 62 -16.58 6.90 -6.29
C ASP A 62 -16.44 7.28 -7.78
N VAL A 63 -17.48 7.03 -8.57
CA VAL A 63 -17.48 7.27 -10.02
C VAL A 63 -18.63 8.17 -10.44
N MET A 64 -18.43 8.95 -11.51
CA MET A 64 -19.43 9.90 -12.02
C MET A 64 -20.45 9.28 -12.99
N SER A 65 -20.21 8.06 -13.46
CA SER A 65 -21.21 7.29 -14.19
C SER A 65 -21.06 5.78 -14.02
N ILE A 66 -22.18 5.07 -14.21
CA ILE A 66 -22.25 3.62 -14.27
C ILE A 66 -23.05 3.20 -15.51
N HIS A 67 -22.73 2.05 -16.08
CA HIS A 67 -23.51 1.40 -17.11
C HIS A 67 -24.46 0.40 -16.47
N LYS A 68 -25.76 0.53 -16.77
CA LYS A 68 -26.82 -0.36 -16.31
C LYS A 68 -27.13 -1.37 -17.42
N LEU A 69 -26.83 -2.65 -17.16
CA LEU A 69 -27.18 -3.78 -18.02
C LEU A 69 -28.56 -4.31 -17.61
N LYS A 70 -29.46 -4.51 -18.59
CA LYS A 70 -30.74 -5.22 -18.42
C LYS A 70 -30.71 -6.52 -19.22
N TYR A 71 -30.96 -7.63 -18.54
CA TYR A 71 -30.99 -8.98 -19.08
C TYR A 71 -32.40 -9.45 -19.45
N GLU A 72 -32.49 -10.52 -20.24
CA GLU A 72 -33.75 -11.12 -20.69
C GLU A 72 -34.62 -11.71 -19.58
N ASN A 73 -34.01 -12.12 -18.46
CA ASN A 73 -34.69 -12.63 -17.26
C ASN A 73 -35.12 -11.52 -16.28
N GLU A 74 -35.29 -10.29 -16.79
CA GLU A 74 -35.48 -9.06 -16.01
C GLU A 74 -34.33 -8.71 -15.03
N GLY A 75 -33.21 -9.44 -15.07
CA GLY A 75 -32.02 -9.13 -14.30
C GLY A 75 -31.48 -7.73 -14.61
N ASN A 76 -31.16 -6.97 -13.58
CA ASN A 76 -30.56 -5.63 -13.69
C ASN A 76 -29.22 -5.63 -12.94
N LEU A 77 -28.18 -5.08 -13.54
CA LEU A 77 -26.83 -4.97 -12.96
C LEU A 77 -26.22 -3.61 -13.30
N GLY A 78 -25.48 -3.00 -12.37
CA GLY A 78 -24.81 -1.72 -12.57
C GLY A 78 -23.30 -1.86 -12.39
N ALA A 79 -22.53 -1.51 -13.42
CA ALA A 79 -21.08 -1.70 -13.50
C ALA A 79 -20.37 -0.46 -14.08
N THR A 80 -19.04 -0.36 -13.94
CA THR A 80 -18.24 0.63 -14.67
C THR A 80 -18.09 0.25 -16.15
N TRP A 81 -17.76 1.24 -17.01
CA TRP A 81 -17.68 1.06 -18.46
C TRP A 81 -16.68 -0.02 -18.92
N ASN A 82 -15.65 -0.26 -18.10
CA ASN A 82 -14.55 -1.19 -18.38
C ASN A 82 -14.69 -2.57 -17.71
N HIS A 83 -15.78 -2.88 -17.00
CA HIS A 83 -15.84 -4.17 -16.30
C HIS A 83 -15.91 -5.36 -17.29
N PRO A 84 -15.01 -6.38 -17.22
CA PRO A 84 -15.03 -7.50 -18.15
C PRO A 84 -16.08 -8.55 -17.79
N PHE A 85 -17.01 -8.81 -18.70
CA PHE A 85 -18.01 -9.89 -18.62
C PHE A 85 -17.59 -11.08 -19.48
N GLY A 86 -17.78 -12.29 -18.98
CA GLY A 86 -17.61 -13.50 -19.77
C GLY A 86 -18.84 -13.73 -20.65
N VAL A 87 -18.70 -13.57 -21.96
CA VAL A 87 -19.78 -13.78 -22.95
C VAL A 87 -19.39 -14.81 -23.99
N ILE A 88 -20.37 -15.56 -24.49
CA ILE A 88 -20.16 -16.42 -25.66
C ILE A 88 -20.02 -15.56 -26.93
N ASN A 89 -19.26 -16.02 -27.92
CA ASN A 89 -19.06 -15.33 -29.20
C ASN A 89 -18.55 -13.88 -29.08
N ALA A 90 -17.73 -13.60 -28.07
CA ALA A 90 -17.14 -12.29 -27.81
C ALA A 90 -16.45 -11.65 -29.04
N GLY A 91 -15.74 -12.47 -29.83
CA GLY A 91 -15.12 -12.06 -31.09
C GLY A 91 -13.87 -11.20 -30.88
N SER A 92 -13.60 -10.26 -31.79
CA SER A 92 -12.40 -9.40 -31.71
C SER A 92 -12.34 -8.50 -30.48
N ARG A 93 -13.49 -8.21 -29.85
CA ARG A 93 -13.64 -7.34 -28.67
C ARG A 93 -12.88 -7.82 -27.44
N THR A 94 -12.47 -9.10 -27.43
CA THR A 94 -11.64 -9.65 -26.35
C THR A 94 -10.25 -9.02 -26.31
N LYS A 95 -9.73 -8.57 -27.45
CA LYS A 95 -8.41 -7.93 -27.55
C LYS A 95 -8.35 -6.63 -26.75
N ASP A 96 -9.44 -5.86 -26.79
CA ASP A 96 -9.55 -4.57 -26.10
C ASP A 96 -10.03 -4.72 -24.65
N SER A 97 -10.44 -5.93 -24.24
CA SER A 97 -11.04 -6.20 -22.93
C SER A 97 -10.12 -5.96 -21.73
N GLY A 98 -8.80 -6.02 -21.93
CA GLY A 98 -7.84 -5.99 -20.83
C GLY A 98 -7.83 -7.28 -19.98
N VAL A 99 -8.28 -8.41 -20.54
CA VAL A 99 -8.15 -9.73 -19.89
C VAL A 99 -7.65 -10.74 -20.92
N SER A 100 -6.73 -11.62 -20.54
CA SER A 100 -6.24 -12.69 -21.43
C SER A 100 -7.31 -13.76 -21.63
N GLY A 101 -7.93 -13.82 -22.81
CA GLY A 101 -8.89 -14.88 -23.15
C GLY A 101 -9.69 -14.60 -24.43
N ASP A 102 -10.63 -15.49 -24.73
CA ASP A 102 -11.55 -15.47 -25.87
C ASP A 102 -13.02 -15.20 -25.46
N LEU A 103 -13.23 -14.80 -24.20
CA LEU A 103 -14.55 -14.66 -23.55
C LEU A 103 -14.88 -13.25 -23.07
N TRP A 104 -13.86 -12.48 -22.68
CA TRP A 104 -14.01 -11.30 -21.85
C TRP A 104 -14.31 -10.07 -22.71
N VAL A 105 -15.36 -9.30 -22.36
CA VAL A 105 -15.75 -8.06 -23.07
C VAL A 105 -16.11 -6.98 -22.05
N LYS A 106 -15.58 -5.76 -22.25
CA LYS A 106 -15.89 -4.57 -21.43
C LYS A 106 -17.33 -4.12 -21.62
N VAL A 107 -17.94 -3.51 -20.60
CA VAL A 107 -19.34 -3.04 -20.68
C VAL A 107 -19.60 -2.05 -21.82
N GLU A 108 -18.61 -1.23 -22.21
CA GLU A 108 -18.73 -0.35 -23.39
C GLU A 108 -18.69 -1.07 -24.75
N ASP A 109 -18.08 -2.25 -24.81
CA ASP A 109 -17.98 -3.09 -26.01
C ASP A 109 -19.09 -4.15 -26.10
N LEU A 110 -19.81 -4.38 -24.99
CA LEU A 110 -21.01 -5.21 -24.94
C LEU A 110 -22.15 -4.59 -25.76
N ARG A 111 -22.99 -5.45 -26.31
CA ARG A 111 -24.06 -5.11 -27.26
C ARG A 111 -25.34 -5.83 -26.86
N ALA A 112 -26.47 -5.24 -27.23
CA ALA A 112 -27.74 -5.97 -27.13
C ALA A 112 -27.67 -7.23 -28.02
N GLY A 113 -28.02 -8.38 -27.45
CA GLY A 113 -27.86 -9.70 -28.08
C GLY A 113 -26.63 -10.49 -27.62
N ASP A 114 -25.65 -9.88 -26.95
CA ASP A 114 -24.57 -10.63 -26.28
C ASP A 114 -25.14 -11.50 -25.15
N ARG A 115 -24.62 -12.72 -24.99
CA ARG A 115 -25.11 -13.67 -23.98
C ARG A 115 -24.02 -14.01 -22.97
N SER A 116 -24.24 -13.61 -21.71
CA SER A 116 -23.30 -13.88 -20.62
C SER A 116 -23.29 -15.35 -20.21
N ILE A 117 -22.10 -15.86 -19.94
CA ILE A 117 -21.85 -17.21 -19.43
C ILE A 117 -22.29 -17.26 -17.97
N THR A 118 -23.06 -18.30 -17.62
CA THR A 118 -23.66 -18.43 -16.28
C THR A 118 -23.30 -19.76 -15.64
N ARG A 119 -23.53 -19.85 -14.33
CA ARG A 119 -23.55 -21.12 -13.60
C ARG A 119 -24.45 -22.18 -14.29
N ARG A 120 -25.54 -21.77 -14.94
CA ARG A 120 -26.46 -22.68 -15.67
C ARG A 120 -25.83 -23.24 -16.95
N SER A 121 -25.22 -22.41 -17.80
CA SER A 121 -24.54 -22.92 -19.00
C SER A 121 -23.33 -23.79 -18.65
N LEU A 122 -22.53 -23.40 -17.65
CA LEU A 122 -21.43 -24.23 -17.15
C LEU A 122 -21.91 -25.59 -16.61
N ARG A 123 -23.04 -25.62 -15.89
CA ARG A 123 -23.68 -26.87 -15.44
C ARG A 123 -24.17 -27.72 -16.61
N ASN A 124 -24.76 -27.11 -17.63
CA ASN A 124 -25.25 -27.79 -18.83
C ASN A 124 -24.10 -28.41 -19.63
N ALA A 125 -23.02 -27.65 -19.90
CA ALA A 125 -21.81 -28.15 -20.54
C ALA A 125 -21.19 -29.33 -19.75
N LYS A 126 -21.08 -29.21 -18.42
CA LYS A 126 -20.57 -30.28 -17.54
C LYS A 126 -21.47 -31.52 -17.52
N LEU A 127 -22.79 -31.37 -17.70
CA LEU A 127 -23.72 -32.49 -17.85
C LEU A 127 -23.58 -33.17 -19.21
N LYS A 128 -23.58 -32.42 -20.32
CA LYS A 128 -23.39 -32.95 -21.67
C LYS A 128 -22.06 -33.69 -21.80
N ARG A 129 -20.96 -33.12 -21.27
CA ARG A 129 -19.63 -33.76 -21.17
C ARG A 129 -19.66 -35.09 -20.38
N ARG A 130 -20.46 -35.17 -19.30
CA ARG A 130 -20.63 -36.41 -18.53
C ARG A 130 -21.44 -37.46 -19.27
N LEU A 131 -22.54 -37.08 -19.94
CA LEU A 131 -23.39 -37.99 -20.70
C LEU A 131 -22.67 -38.58 -21.92
N ALA A 132 -21.88 -37.77 -22.64
CA ALA A 132 -21.05 -38.20 -23.75
C ALA A 132 -20.00 -39.26 -23.38
N ASN A 133 -19.59 -39.30 -22.11
CA ASN A 133 -18.65 -40.27 -21.57
C ASN A 133 -19.32 -41.58 -21.06
N ILE A 134 -20.63 -41.75 -21.24
CA ILE A 134 -21.34 -43.00 -20.88
C ILE A 134 -21.41 -43.91 -22.12
N PRO A 135 -20.72 -45.08 -22.13
CA PRO A 135 -20.59 -45.91 -23.34
C PRO A 135 -21.92 -46.39 -23.93
N ILE A 136 -22.92 -46.64 -23.09
CA ILE A 136 -24.23 -47.15 -23.52
C ILE A 136 -25.01 -46.07 -24.31
N ILE A 137 -24.95 -44.81 -23.86
CA ILE A 137 -25.64 -43.70 -24.54
C ILE A 137 -24.97 -43.43 -25.89
N ALA A 138 -23.64 -43.45 -25.93
CA ALA A 138 -22.85 -43.34 -27.17
C ALA A 138 -23.08 -44.50 -28.16
N ALA A 139 -23.57 -45.66 -27.69
CA ALA A 139 -23.93 -46.80 -28.54
C ALA A 139 -25.38 -46.77 -29.06
N SER A 140 -26.31 -46.12 -28.33
CA SER A 140 -27.73 -46.04 -28.70
C SER A 140 -28.07 -44.99 -29.77
N ILE A 141 -27.15 -44.08 -30.08
CA ILE A 141 -27.35 -43.01 -31.07
C ILE A 141 -26.76 -43.48 -32.41
N GLY A 142 -27.65 -43.89 -33.33
CA GLY A 142 -27.31 -44.64 -34.55
C GLY A 142 -26.52 -43.91 -35.65
N ASP A 143 -26.07 -42.67 -35.41
CA ASP A 143 -25.23 -41.92 -36.35
C ASP A 143 -23.97 -41.40 -35.65
N ARG A 144 -22.81 -41.84 -36.13
CA ARG A 144 -21.49 -41.62 -35.51
C ARG A 144 -20.87 -40.26 -35.83
N SER A 145 -21.45 -39.50 -36.77
CA SER A 145 -20.92 -38.20 -37.19
C SER A 145 -21.05 -37.12 -36.10
N TRP A 146 -22.22 -37.01 -35.48
CA TRP A 146 -22.56 -35.96 -34.50
C TRP A 146 -21.85 -36.10 -33.13
N VAL A 147 -21.37 -37.31 -32.79
CA VAL A 147 -21.01 -37.68 -31.41
C VAL A 147 -19.55 -37.32 -31.05
N ASN A 148 -18.64 -37.22 -32.03
CA ASN A 148 -17.19 -37.23 -31.75
C ASN A 148 -16.54 -35.87 -31.48
N GLU A 149 -17.14 -34.75 -31.88
CA GLU A 149 -16.42 -33.46 -31.91
C GLU A 149 -17.07 -32.40 -31.02
N ASP A 150 -18.35 -32.06 -31.22
CA ASP A 150 -19.00 -30.98 -30.44
C ASP A 150 -19.32 -31.37 -28.97
N LEU A 151 -19.46 -32.67 -28.67
CA LEU A 151 -19.76 -33.15 -27.31
C LEU A 151 -18.54 -33.26 -26.38
N ARG A 152 -17.31 -33.19 -26.90
CA ARG A 152 -16.06 -33.30 -26.09
C ARG A 152 -15.66 -31.98 -25.40
N SER A 153 -16.69 -31.20 -25.06
CA SER A 153 -16.67 -29.88 -24.41
C SER A 153 -15.81 -28.80 -25.08
N ASN A 154 -16.49 -27.87 -25.75
CA ASN A 154 -16.13 -26.47 -25.59
C ASN A 154 -17.25 -25.74 -24.82
N TRP A 155 -17.07 -25.59 -23.51
CA TRP A 155 -18.04 -24.92 -22.63
C TRP A 155 -18.24 -23.45 -23.00
N LYS A 156 -17.30 -22.84 -23.72
CA LYS A 156 -17.36 -21.48 -24.28
C LYS A 156 -18.35 -21.35 -25.45
N LYS A 157 -18.75 -22.47 -26.05
CA LYS A 157 -19.83 -22.56 -27.06
C LYS A 157 -21.22 -22.85 -26.46
N GLU A 158 -21.33 -23.18 -25.17
CA GLU A 158 -22.61 -23.62 -24.60
C GLU A 158 -23.60 -22.45 -24.48
N VAL A 159 -24.52 -22.36 -25.44
CA VAL A 159 -25.58 -21.35 -25.46
C VAL A 159 -26.65 -21.64 -24.39
N GLU A 160 -26.92 -22.92 -24.11
CA GLU A 160 -28.07 -23.32 -23.29
C GLU A 160 -27.88 -22.91 -21.82
N GLY A 161 -28.66 -21.92 -21.37
CA GLY A 161 -28.57 -21.37 -20.02
C GLY A 161 -27.69 -20.12 -19.88
N THR A 162 -27.06 -19.64 -20.97
CA THR A 162 -26.55 -18.26 -21.03
C THR A 162 -27.69 -17.26 -20.96
N LEU A 163 -27.42 -16.02 -20.54
CA LEU A 163 -28.44 -14.96 -20.46
C LEU A 163 -28.11 -13.78 -21.37
N GLU A 164 -29.06 -13.39 -22.21
CA GLU A 164 -28.92 -12.27 -23.13
C GLU A 164 -29.02 -10.91 -22.43
N ILE A 165 -28.10 -10.01 -22.79
CA ILE A 165 -28.18 -8.58 -22.49
C ILE A 165 -29.15 -7.96 -23.50
N LYS A 166 -30.30 -7.46 -23.03
CA LYS A 166 -31.32 -6.82 -23.88
C LYS A 166 -31.09 -5.30 -24.03
N ARG A 167 -30.47 -4.64 -23.05
CA ARG A 167 -30.17 -3.20 -23.09
C ARG A 167 -28.98 -2.84 -22.19
N ILE A 168 -28.24 -1.81 -22.58
CA ILE A 168 -27.16 -1.18 -21.80
C ILE A 168 -27.42 0.33 -21.80
N GLU A 169 -27.33 0.98 -20.64
CA GLU A 169 -27.64 2.41 -20.46
C GLU A 169 -26.59 3.08 -19.57
N GLU A 170 -25.91 4.14 -20.05
CA GLU A 170 -25.08 4.96 -19.16
C GLU A 170 -25.96 5.84 -18.27
N ILE A 171 -25.72 5.80 -16.95
CA ILE A 171 -26.37 6.64 -15.94
C ILE A 171 -25.29 7.53 -15.30
N ARG A 172 -25.28 8.81 -15.68
CA ARG A 172 -24.36 9.82 -15.13
C ARG A 172 -24.89 10.41 -13.82
N LYS A 173 -24.30 9.99 -12.71
CA LYS A 173 -24.48 10.53 -11.35
C LYS A 173 -23.33 10.00 -10.46
N PRO A 174 -22.95 10.69 -9.38
CA PRO A 174 -22.03 10.14 -8.39
C PRO A 174 -22.57 8.85 -7.77
N VAL A 175 -21.80 7.76 -7.84
CA VAL A 175 -22.11 6.46 -7.23
C VAL A 175 -20.87 5.85 -6.60
N LYS A 176 -21.01 5.33 -5.37
CA LYS A 176 -20.00 4.49 -4.73
C LYS A 176 -20.07 3.07 -5.30
N VAL A 177 -18.95 2.61 -5.84
CA VAL A 177 -18.81 1.32 -6.53
C VAL A 177 -17.71 0.46 -5.89
N TYR A 178 -17.79 -0.85 -6.09
CA TYR A 178 -17.06 -1.87 -5.35
C TYR A 178 -16.50 -2.95 -6.29
N ASN A 179 -15.35 -3.52 -5.97
CA ASN A 179 -14.83 -4.74 -6.62
C ASN A 179 -14.15 -5.66 -5.59
N LEU A 180 -13.81 -6.88 -6.00
CA LEU A 180 -13.06 -7.87 -5.21
C LEU A 180 -11.76 -8.23 -5.94
N GLU A 181 -10.78 -8.77 -5.22
CA GLU A 181 -9.73 -9.62 -5.83
C GLU A 181 -9.90 -11.06 -5.32
N VAL A 182 -9.59 -12.07 -6.15
CA VAL A 182 -9.95 -13.48 -5.94
C VAL A 182 -8.81 -14.38 -6.41
N GLU A 183 -8.32 -15.24 -5.51
CA GLU A 183 -7.10 -16.03 -5.75
C GLU A 183 -7.21 -17.02 -6.95
N LYS A 184 -6.08 -17.21 -7.65
CA LYS A 184 -5.80 -18.15 -8.75
C LYS A 184 -6.53 -17.88 -10.06
N ASN A 185 -7.84 -17.72 -10.00
CA ASN A 185 -8.73 -17.74 -11.16
C ASN A 185 -9.18 -16.34 -11.58
N HIS A 186 -8.94 -15.32 -10.73
CA HIS A 186 -9.19 -13.89 -10.98
C HIS A 186 -10.58 -13.57 -11.55
N SER A 187 -11.55 -14.42 -11.27
CA SER A 187 -12.93 -14.32 -11.75
C SER A 187 -13.91 -14.67 -10.64
N TYR A 188 -15.12 -14.15 -10.73
CA TYR A 188 -16.19 -14.45 -9.77
C TYR A 188 -17.57 -14.36 -10.43
N PHE A 189 -18.60 -14.79 -9.70
CA PHE A 189 -19.97 -14.76 -10.19
C PHE A 189 -20.81 -13.69 -9.51
N VAL A 190 -21.45 -12.85 -10.32
CA VAL A 190 -22.44 -11.83 -9.91
C VAL A 190 -23.85 -12.21 -10.39
N PHE A 191 -24.86 -11.94 -9.57
CA PHE A 191 -26.25 -12.29 -9.85
C PHE A 191 -26.91 -11.31 -10.82
N VAL A 192 -27.35 -11.83 -11.96
CA VAL A 192 -28.19 -11.12 -12.94
C VAL A 192 -29.62 -11.67 -12.83
N GLY A 193 -30.46 -10.96 -12.07
CA GLY A 193 -31.70 -11.54 -11.57
C GLY A 193 -31.37 -12.59 -10.51
N ASP A 194 -31.74 -13.86 -10.75
CA ASP A 194 -31.48 -14.99 -9.83
C ASP A 194 -30.46 -16.02 -10.34
N GLU A 195 -29.84 -15.79 -11.49
CA GLU A 195 -28.76 -16.65 -12.00
C GLU A 195 -27.40 -15.93 -11.88
N PRO A 196 -26.34 -16.59 -11.39
CA PRO A 196 -24.99 -16.01 -11.39
C PRO A 196 -24.33 -16.07 -12.78
N ALA A 197 -23.89 -14.92 -13.28
CA ALA A 197 -23.06 -14.74 -14.48
C ALA A 197 -21.60 -14.43 -14.10
N VAL A 198 -20.65 -14.80 -14.96
CA VAL A 198 -19.20 -14.69 -14.67
C VAL A 198 -18.59 -13.36 -15.14
N VAL A 199 -17.72 -12.80 -14.30
CA VAL A 199 -16.99 -11.53 -14.51
C VAL A 199 -15.53 -11.66 -14.01
N HIS A 200 -14.62 -10.83 -14.51
CA HIS A 200 -13.17 -10.95 -14.25
C HIS A 200 -12.56 -9.73 -13.56
N ASN A 201 -11.65 -9.98 -12.61
CA ASN A 201 -10.79 -9.01 -11.96
C ASN A 201 -9.61 -8.65 -12.86
N TYR A 202 -9.82 -7.69 -13.76
CA TYR A 202 -8.74 -6.89 -14.34
C TYR A 202 -7.62 -7.64 -15.08
N ASN A 203 -6.48 -6.96 -15.29
CA ASN A 203 -5.49 -7.24 -16.33
C ASN A 203 -4.14 -7.75 -15.79
N GLU A 204 -4.04 -9.04 -15.47
CA GLU A 204 -2.81 -9.67 -14.97
C GLU A 204 -1.64 -9.78 -15.98
N ALA A 205 -1.69 -9.10 -17.14
CA ALA A 205 -0.72 -9.26 -18.23
C ALA A 205 0.74 -9.21 -17.77
N ILE A 206 1.14 -8.22 -16.97
CA ILE A 206 2.53 -8.08 -16.52
C ILE A 206 2.98 -9.22 -15.62
N GLN A 207 2.20 -9.59 -14.59
CA GLN A 207 2.60 -10.65 -13.67
C GLN A 207 2.67 -12.01 -14.39
N ARG A 208 1.74 -12.31 -15.30
CA ARG A 208 1.78 -13.53 -16.12
C ARG A 208 3.02 -13.58 -17.03
N ILE A 209 3.40 -12.45 -17.64
CA ILE A 209 4.67 -12.33 -18.39
C ILE A 209 5.89 -12.50 -17.46
N LEU A 210 5.83 -12.02 -16.22
CA LEU A 210 6.92 -12.21 -15.24
C LEU A 210 7.03 -13.65 -14.75
N ASP A 211 5.94 -14.37 -14.55
CA ASP A 211 5.98 -15.81 -14.24
C ASP A 211 6.34 -16.67 -15.47
N GLY A 212 6.34 -16.06 -16.66
CA GLY A 212 6.63 -16.70 -17.95
C GLY A 212 5.51 -17.62 -18.43
N ILE A 213 4.29 -17.42 -17.91
CA ILE A 213 3.07 -18.19 -18.19
C ILE A 213 2.23 -17.37 -19.19
N GLY A 214 1.97 -17.92 -20.37
CA GLY A 214 1.37 -17.19 -21.50
C GLY A 214 1.38 -18.02 -22.79
N ILE A 215 1.30 -17.35 -23.97
CA ILE A 215 0.27 -17.44 -25.11
C ILE A 215 0.13 -15.84 -25.32
N VAL A 216 1.20 -15.13 -25.71
CA VAL A 216 1.17 -13.82 -26.40
C VAL A 216 1.64 -14.00 -27.85
N SER A 217 0.81 -13.61 -28.84
CA SER A 217 1.12 -12.77 -30.03
C SER A 217 0.25 -13.09 -31.26
N GLU A 218 0.31 -12.20 -32.26
CA GLU A 218 0.82 -12.63 -33.57
C GLU A 218 2.14 -11.89 -33.92
N ASP A 219 2.19 -10.57 -33.73
CA ASP A 219 3.35 -9.69 -33.99
C ASP A 219 3.99 -9.07 -32.73
N GLY A 220 3.40 -9.26 -31.54
CA GLY A 220 4.10 -9.24 -30.25
C GLY A 220 5.08 -10.42 -30.08
N THR A 221 6.04 -10.56 -31.01
CA THR A 221 6.15 -11.71 -31.94
C THR A 221 5.89 -13.14 -31.48
N LYS A 222 6.31 -13.61 -30.30
CA LYS A 222 5.66 -14.71 -29.55
C LYS A 222 6.30 -14.93 -28.16
N LEU A 223 5.47 -15.24 -27.17
CA LEU A 223 5.83 -15.82 -25.87
C LEU A 223 4.75 -16.83 -25.51
N PHE A 224 5.06 -18.12 -25.32
CA PHE A 224 4.11 -19.06 -24.70
C PHE A 224 4.84 -20.15 -23.90
N GLY A 225 4.21 -20.60 -22.80
CA GLY A 225 4.86 -21.47 -21.81
C GLY A 225 4.03 -21.77 -20.56
N GLY A 226 2.88 -22.45 -20.72
CA GLY A 226 2.40 -23.40 -19.71
C GLY A 226 3.02 -24.78 -19.96
N ILE A 227 2.96 -25.78 -19.08
CA ILE A 227 2.19 -25.93 -17.81
C ILE A 227 3.17 -26.01 -16.61
N VAL A 228 2.64 -26.00 -15.38
CA VAL A 228 3.38 -26.29 -14.13
C VAL A 228 2.73 -27.48 -13.43
N GLU A 229 3.50 -28.47 -13.02
CA GLU A 229 3.02 -29.53 -12.12
C GLU A 229 3.88 -29.64 -10.86
N GLY A 230 3.29 -30.28 -9.85
CA GLY A 230 3.92 -30.60 -8.57
C GLY A 230 4.94 -31.75 -8.66
N PRO A 231 5.25 -32.43 -7.54
CA PRO A 231 6.54 -33.12 -7.28
C PRO A 231 7.14 -34.12 -8.29
N ASN A 232 6.49 -34.50 -9.40
CA ASN A 232 6.96 -35.53 -10.33
C ASN A 232 6.77 -35.20 -11.85
N SER A 233 6.58 -33.93 -12.25
CA SER A 233 6.34 -33.58 -13.67
C SER A 233 6.86 -32.19 -14.08
N THR A 234 7.01 -31.94 -15.39
CA THR A 234 8.01 -31.00 -15.94
C THR A 234 7.43 -29.66 -16.44
N LYS A 235 8.02 -28.54 -16.00
CA LYS A 235 7.62 -27.16 -16.33
C LYS A 235 8.26 -26.65 -17.63
N LYS A 236 7.50 -25.97 -18.52
CA LYS A 236 8.05 -25.26 -19.71
C LYS A 236 7.73 -23.76 -19.65
N VAL A 237 8.59 -22.99 -18.98
CA VAL A 237 8.49 -21.52 -18.86
C VAL A 237 9.02 -20.84 -20.13
N ALA A 238 8.41 -19.72 -20.54
CA ALA A 238 8.93 -18.91 -21.64
C ALA A 238 10.28 -18.23 -21.31
N SER A 239 11.12 -17.99 -22.33
CA SER A 239 12.47 -17.44 -22.12
C SER A 239 12.45 -15.99 -21.62
N VAL A 240 13.51 -15.55 -20.95
CA VAL A 240 13.63 -14.15 -20.50
C VAL A 240 13.62 -13.16 -21.68
N ASP A 241 14.15 -13.54 -22.84
CA ASP A 241 14.12 -12.69 -24.04
C ASP A 241 12.72 -12.59 -24.67
N ASP A 242 11.87 -13.61 -24.51
CA ASP A 242 10.46 -13.55 -24.90
C ASP A 242 9.63 -12.77 -23.86
N ARG A 243 9.97 -12.90 -22.57
CA ARG A 243 9.34 -12.15 -21.46
C ARG A 243 9.63 -10.65 -21.57
N ILE A 244 10.88 -10.25 -21.80
CA ILE A 244 11.24 -8.84 -22.09
C ILE A 244 10.51 -8.33 -23.35
N ARG A 245 10.39 -9.14 -24.40
CA ARG A 245 9.65 -8.75 -25.63
C ARG A 245 8.15 -8.56 -25.38
N ALA A 246 7.54 -9.42 -24.58
CA ALA A 246 6.13 -9.31 -24.20
C ALA A 246 5.89 -8.09 -23.28
N LEU A 247 6.80 -7.80 -22.32
CA LEU A 247 6.75 -6.58 -21.51
C LEU A 247 6.81 -5.31 -22.39
N LYS A 248 7.64 -5.29 -23.44
CA LYS A 248 7.68 -4.17 -24.40
C LYS A 248 6.37 -3.97 -25.17
N GLY A 249 5.59 -5.04 -25.39
CA GLY A 249 4.29 -4.96 -26.04
C GLY A 249 3.16 -4.40 -25.14
N ALA A 250 3.34 -4.40 -23.81
CA ALA A 250 2.37 -3.85 -22.88
C ALA A 250 2.49 -2.31 -22.82
N LYS A 251 1.46 -1.58 -23.26
CA LYS A 251 1.46 -0.12 -23.32
C LYS A 251 1.26 0.56 -21.96
N GLU A 252 0.39 0.00 -21.14
CA GLU A 252 0.14 0.45 -19.77
C GLU A 252 -0.41 -0.68 -18.91
N PHE A 253 -0.28 -0.56 -17.59
CA PHE A 253 -0.88 -1.46 -16.61
C PHE A 253 -1.09 -0.75 -15.27
N ASP A 254 -1.99 -1.28 -14.44
CA ASP A 254 -2.30 -0.74 -13.12
C ASP A 254 -1.79 -1.73 -12.04
N TYR A 255 -0.92 -1.29 -11.13
CA TYR A 255 -0.39 -2.12 -10.03
C TYR A 255 0.14 -1.27 -8.87
N GLY A 256 -0.07 -1.74 -7.63
CA GLY A 256 0.37 -1.01 -6.43
C GLY A 256 -0.37 0.32 -6.22
N GLY A 257 -1.57 0.44 -6.80
CA GLY A 257 -2.34 1.69 -6.87
C GLY A 257 -1.73 2.77 -7.77
N SER A 258 -0.67 2.45 -8.53
CA SER A 258 -0.06 3.32 -9.52
C SER A 258 -0.48 2.88 -10.93
N LYS A 259 -0.81 3.85 -11.80
CA LYS A 259 -0.95 3.60 -13.23
C LYS A 259 0.39 3.78 -13.93
N TRP A 260 0.87 2.72 -14.57
CA TRP A 260 2.18 2.62 -15.21
C TRP A 260 2.04 2.72 -16.73
N LYS A 261 2.71 3.68 -17.35
CA LYS A 261 2.76 3.86 -18.81
C LYS A 261 4.13 3.48 -19.34
N ASN A 262 4.18 2.68 -20.41
CA ASN A 262 5.44 2.25 -21.04
C ASN A 262 6.10 3.46 -21.72
N ILE A 263 7.38 3.67 -21.42
CA ILE A 263 8.23 4.69 -22.05
C ILE A 263 9.18 3.93 -22.97
N GLU A 264 9.02 4.09 -24.28
CA GLU A 264 9.82 3.35 -25.26
C GLU A 264 11.32 3.67 -25.13
N THR A 265 12.09 2.71 -24.63
CA THR A 265 13.56 2.79 -24.58
C THR A 265 14.19 2.18 -25.83
N GLY A 266 15.18 2.86 -26.40
CA GLY A 266 16.05 2.28 -27.45
C GLY A 266 16.93 1.11 -26.97
N GLU A 267 17.01 0.86 -25.66
CA GLU A 267 17.78 -0.23 -25.07
C GLU A 267 17.13 -1.59 -25.30
N LYS A 268 17.86 -2.55 -25.85
CA LYS A 268 17.32 -3.85 -26.27
C LYS A 268 16.80 -4.70 -25.10
N GLU A 269 17.53 -4.74 -23.99
CA GLU A 269 17.33 -5.68 -22.86
C GLU A 269 16.68 -5.06 -21.61
N VAL A 270 16.15 -3.83 -21.76
CA VAL A 270 15.44 -3.07 -20.73
C VAL A 270 14.02 -2.75 -21.23
N VAL A 271 13.06 -2.74 -20.31
CA VAL A 271 11.72 -2.15 -20.51
C VAL A 271 11.49 -1.15 -19.39
N HIS A 272 10.98 0.04 -19.71
CA HIS A 272 10.77 1.13 -18.76
C HIS A 272 9.29 1.48 -18.73
N PHE A 273 8.72 1.50 -17.53
CA PHE A 273 7.41 2.09 -17.27
C PHE A 273 7.55 3.25 -16.30
N GLN A 274 6.69 4.25 -16.44
CA GLN A 274 6.68 5.45 -15.62
C GLN A 274 5.27 5.71 -15.11
N SER A 275 5.14 6.05 -13.84
CA SER A 275 3.88 6.53 -13.27
C SER A 275 3.76 8.05 -13.44
N GLU A 276 2.51 8.55 -13.52
CA GLU A 276 2.27 10.00 -13.42
C GLU A 276 2.40 10.45 -11.97
N ARG A 277 1.75 9.70 -11.07
CA ARG A 277 1.93 9.69 -9.61
C ARG A 277 1.66 8.28 -9.10
N ASN A 278 2.31 7.90 -8.01
CA ASN A 278 1.93 6.77 -7.17
C ASN A 278 0.83 7.17 -6.16
N VAL A 279 0.36 6.23 -5.33
CA VAL A 279 -0.68 6.52 -4.31
C VAL A 279 -0.27 7.59 -3.29
N TYR A 280 1.03 7.88 -3.17
CA TYR A 280 1.62 8.91 -2.30
C TYR A 280 1.94 10.22 -3.04
N GLY A 281 1.46 10.37 -4.28
CA GLY A 281 1.59 11.57 -5.09
C GLY A 281 2.94 11.75 -5.79
N LEU A 282 3.91 10.84 -5.63
CA LEU A 282 5.27 10.95 -6.16
C LEU A 282 5.39 10.29 -7.54
N LYS A 283 6.28 10.80 -8.39
CA LYS A 283 6.56 10.22 -9.71
C LYS A 283 7.60 9.10 -9.60
N GLU A 284 7.37 7.99 -10.29
CA GLU A 284 8.21 6.80 -10.22
C GLU A 284 8.53 6.25 -11.60
N ASP A 285 9.70 5.62 -11.71
CA ASP A 285 10.11 4.79 -12.83
C ASP A 285 10.25 3.33 -12.39
N LEU A 286 10.02 2.40 -13.32
CA LEU A 286 10.09 0.97 -13.11
C LEU A 286 10.78 0.31 -14.30
N TYR A 287 11.97 -0.24 -14.07
CA TYR A 287 12.81 -0.87 -15.08
C TYR A 287 12.80 -2.39 -14.94
N PHE A 288 12.35 -3.08 -15.98
CA PHE A 288 12.51 -4.51 -16.14
C PHE A 288 13.79 -4.76 -16.93
N ARG A 289 14.85 -5.23 -16.26
CA ARG A 289 16.18 -5.44 -16.85
C ARG A 289 16.52 -6.92 -16.88
N LYS A 290 16.97 -7.43 -18.03
CA LYS A 290 17.59 -8.76 -18.10
C LYS A 290 18.96 -8.73 -17.41
N LYS A 291 19.21 -9.64 -16.47
CA LYS A 291 20.51 -9.79 -15.78
C LYS A 291 20.74 -11.26 -15.41
N ASN A 292 21.92 -11.79 -15.73
CA ASN A 292 22.33 -13.16 -15.39
C ASN A 292 21.37 -14.29 -15.82
N GLY A 293 20.49 -14.06 -16.80
CA GLY A 293 19.47 -15.03 -17.23
C GLY A 293 18.11 -14.89 -16.53
N GLU A 294 17.92 -13.88 -15.69
CA GLU A 294 16.67 -13.53 -15.00
C GLU A 294 16.15 -12.14 -15.43
N ILE A 295 14.91 -11.80 -15.05
CA ILE A 295 14.41 -10.42 -15.07
C ILE A 295 14.53 -9.86 -13.66
N ILE A 296 15.29 -8.78 -13.54
CA ILE A 296 15.41 -7.97 -12.34
C ILE A 296 14.53 -6.74 -12.52
N ILE A 297 13.80 -6.38 -11.46
CA ILE A 297 12.85 -5.27 -11.45
C ILE A 297 13.41 -4.20 -10.53
N GLU A 298 13.81 -3.08 -11.12
CA GLU A 298 14.35 -1.91 -10.44
C GLU A 298 13.29 -0.79 -10.43
N GLN A 299 12.70 -0.56 -9.26
CA GLN A 299 11.85 0.60 -9.01
C GLN A 299 12.74 1.80 -8.63
N VAL A 300 12.38 3.00 -9.12
CA VAL A 300 13.11 4.25 -8.86
C VAL A 300 12.14 5.37 -8.50
N GLN A 301 12.25 5.89 -7.29
CA GLN A 301 11.59 7.12 -6.83
C GLN A 301 12.49 8.34 -7.10
N HIS A 302 11.92 9.38 -7.71
CA HIS A 302 12.62 10.63 -8.03
C HIS A 302 12.26 11.72 -7.02
N VAL A 303 13.15 12.03 -6.08
CA VAL A 303 12.83 12.96 -4.99
C VAL A 303 13.99 13.88 -4.64
N ASN A 304 13.71 15.18 -4.54
CA ASN A 304 14.69 16.22 -4.26
C ASN A 304 15.93 16.23 -5.18
N GLY A 305 15.82 15.64 -6.39
CA GLY A 305 16.94 15.48 -7.32
C GLY A 305 17.84 14.28 -7.03
N LYS A 306 17.48 13.43 -6.06
CA LYS A 306 18.08 12.12 -5.80
C LYS A 306 17.23 11.03 -6.47
N GLU A 307 17.87 10.01 -7.02
CA GLU A 307 17.23 8.77 -7.43
C GLU A 307 17.32 7.75 -6.29
N LEU A 308 16.18 7.24 -5.82
CA LEU A 308 16.10 6.25 -4.75
C LEU A 308 15.62 4.94 -5.36
N LYS A 309 16.46 3.89 -5.31
CA LYS A 309 16.23 2.67 -6.10
C LYS A 309 16.02 1.47 -5.19
N THR A 310 15.01 0.65 -5.47
CA THR A 310 14.89 -0.69 -4.86
C THR A 310 14.79 -1.75 -5.95
N VAL A 311 15.41 -2.90 -5.68
CA VAL A 311 15.59 -3.97 -6.67
C VAL A 311 14.98 -5.27 -6.15
N GLY A 312 14.06 -5.85 -6.92
CA GLY A 312 13.42 -7.13 -6.64
C GLY A 312 13.38 -8.06 -7.86
N ASN A 313 12.78 -9.24 -7.68
CA ASN A 313 12.57 -10.25 -8.73
C ASN A 313 11.10 -10.46 -9.09
N ASN A 314 10.17 -9.78 -8.41
CA ASN A 314 8.73 -9.77 -8.68
C ASN A 314 8.15 -8.37 -8.42
N LEU A 315 6.85 -8.18 -8.70
CA LEU A 315 6.18 -6.88 -8.50
C LEU A 315 5.97 -6.48 -7.04
N ASP A 316 6.32 -7.31 -6.04
CA ASP A 316 6.24 -6.91 -4.63
C ASP A 316 7.23 -5.79 -4.29
N VAL A 317 8.23 -5.51 -5.14
CA VAL A 317 9.09 -4.31 -5.02
C VAL A 317 8.27 -3.01 -4.97
N LEU A 318 7.13 -2.97 -5.67
CA LEU A 318 6.15 -1.86 -5.67
C LEU A 318 5.33 -1.78 -4.38
N LYS A 319 5.35 -2.83 -3.54
CA LYS A 319 4.72 -2.89 -2.20
C LYS A 319 5.73 -2.71 -1.06
N GLN A 320 7.02 -2.60 -1.39
CA GLN A 320 8.15 -2.62 -0.45
C GLN A 320 8.91 -1.28 -0.39
N THR A 321 8.59 -0.32 -1.26
CA THR A 321 9.34 0.93 -1.39
C THR A 321 8.42 2.13 -1.46
N VAL A 322 8.34 2.89 -0.37
CA VAL A 322 7.68 4.20 -0.36
C VAL A 322 8.56 5.16 0.40
N VAL A 323 9.63 5.61 -0.24
CA VAL A 323 10.48 6.64 0.33
C VAL A 323 9.79 7.99 0.09
N GLY A 324 8.74 8.25 0.89
CA GLY A 324 8.06 9.54 1.03
C GLY A 324 8.98 10.60 1.63
N VAL A 325 10.00 11.00 0.89
CA VAL A 325 10.91 12.12 1.16
C VAL A 325 10.39 13.38 0.46
N GLY A 326 10.98 14.54 0.77
CA GLY A 326 10.95 15.71 -0.11
C GLY A 326 9.61 16.29 -0.57
N TYR A 327 8.52 16.05 0.16
CA TYR A 327 7.24 16.70 -0.09
C TYR A 327 7.37 18.22 0.07
N LYS A 328 6.73 18.99 -0.83
CA LYS A 328 6.92 20.45 -0.95
C LYS A 328 5.70 21.24 -0.53
N THR A 329 4.57 20.57 -0.38
CA THR A 329 3.28 21.15 -0.01
C THR A 329 2.63 20.34 1.09
N THR A 330 1.89 21.00 1.97
CA THR A 330 1.11 20.36 3.04
C THR A 330 0.09 19.35 2.49
N GLU A 331 -0.40 19.53 1.26
CA GLU A 331 -1.30 18.58 0.60
C GLU A 331 -0.60 17.26 0.25
N GLU A 332 0.66 17.29 -0.22
CA GLU A 332 1.46 16.09 -0.45
C GLU A 332 1.74 15.33 0.87
N TYR A 333 2.17 16.05 1.92
CA TYR A 333 2.34 15.47 3.25
C TYR A 333 1.02 14.90 3.82
N LEU A 334 -0.11 15.58 3.61
CA LEU A 334 -1.43 15.15 4.09
C LEU A 334 -1.94 13.90 3.35
N ASN A 335 -1.63 13.76 2.06
CA ASN A 335 -1.94 12.56 1.30
C ASN A 335 -1.11 11.37 1.78
N HIS A 336 0.20 11.54 2.02
CA HIS A 336 1.05 10.52 2.66
C HIS A 336 0.54 10.15 4.06
N LEU A 337 0.21 11.15 4.90
CA LEU A 337 -0.40 10.95 6.21
C LEU A 337 -1.69 10.13 6.13
N THR A 338 -2.58 10.46 5.18
CA THR A 338 -3.85 9.74 4.98
C THR A 338 -3.59 8.26 4.72
N ASN A 339 -2.63 7.94 3.84
CA ASN A 339 -2.27 6.56 3.50
C ASN A 339 -1.65 5.81 4.70
N VAL A 340 -0.73 6.45 5.44
CA VAL A 340 -0.05 5.83 6.60
C VAL A 340 -1.02 5.60 7.77
N LEU A 341 -1.96 6.51 8.03
CA LEU A 341 -2.98 6.33 9.05
C LEU A 341 -4.00 5.25 8.65
N GLU A 342 -4.54 5.33 7.43
CA GLU A 342 -5.62 4.47 6.97
C GLU A 342 -5.14 3.05 6.52
N GLU A 343 -3.84 2.74 6.67
CA GLU A 343 -3.21 1.48 6.26
C GLU A 343 -3.75 0.24 7.02
N ARG A 344 -4.12 -0.80 6.26
CA ARG A 344 -4.50 -2.12 6.80
C ARG A 344 -3.28 -3.04 6.91
N ALA A 345 -3.23 -3.83 7.97
CA ALA A 345 -2.16 -4.80 8.20
C ALA A 345 -2.08 -5.87 7.09
N GLY A 346 -0.91 -6.51 6.96
CA GLY A 346 -0.71 -7.60 6.01
C GLY A 346 -1.44 -8.89 6.43
N LYS A 347 -2.01 -9.60 5.45
CA LYS A 347 -2.65 -10.91 5.63
C LYS A 347 -1.67 -11.90 6.29
N GLY A 348 -2.08 -12.49 7.42
CA GLY A 348 -1.24 -13.42 8.20
C GLY A 348 -0.27 -12.76 9.20
N THR A 349 -0.24 -11.43 9.30
CA THR A 349 0.43 -10.74 10.42
C THR A 349 -0.41 -10.82 11.70
N LYS A 350 0.20 -10.57 12.86
CA LYS A 350 -0.49 -10.54 14.18
C LYS A 350 -1.49 -9.37 14.34
N TYR A 351 -1.66 -8.56 13.28
CA TYR A 351 -2.39 -7.30 13.31
C TYR A 351 -3.50 -7.22 12.26
N ASP A 352 -3.73 -8.28 11.49
CA ASP A 352 -4.85 -8.36 10.54
C ASP A 352 -6.18 -8.64 11.26
N ASP A 353 -6.85 -7.56 11.67
CA ASP A 353 -8.28 -7.54 12.06
C ASP A 353 -9.17 -6.86 10.99
N GLY A 354 -8.59 -6.54 9.83
CA GLY A 354 -9.22 -5.82 8.73
C GLY A 354 -9.49 -4.33 8.94
N ARG A 355 -8.99 -3.70 10.03
CA ARG A 355 -9.29 -2.29 10.36
C ARG A 355 -8.05 -1.38 10.30
N PRO A 356 -8.19 -0.12 9.85
CA PRO A 356 -7.18 0.91 10.10
C PRO A 356 -7.04 1.22 11.60
N VAL A 357 -5.81 1.44 12.05
CA VAL A 357 -5.51 1.71 13.48
C VAL A 357 -5.84 3.16 13.84
N ALA A 358 -5.61 4.09 12.90
CA ALA A 358 -5.86 5.51 13.06
C ALA A 358 -6.55 6.09 11.82
N LYS A 359 -7.15 7.28 11.95
CA LYS A 359 -7.77 8.02 10.85
C LYS A 359 -7.65 9.52 11.05
N LEU A 360 -7.70 10.27 9.95
CA LEU A 360 -7.93 11.72 9.99
C LEU A 360 -9.37 12.01 10.43
N SER A 361 -9.53 12.88 11.42
CA SER A 361 -10.82 13.51 11.72
C SER A 361 -11.14 14.51 10.60
N LYS A 362 -12.30 14.33 9.97
CA LYS A 362 -12.73 15.11 8.80
C LYS A 362 -13.89 16.03 9.21
N ASP A 363 -13.88 17.25 8.70
CA ASP A 363 -14.93 18.25 8.93
C ASP A 363 -16.28 17.74 8.36
N PRO A 364 -17.38 17.80 9.12
CA PRO A 364 -18.63 17.15 8.75
C PRO A 364 -19.41 17.86 7.63
N ILE A 365 -19.01 19.07 7.23
CA ILE A 365 -19.67 19.87 6.19
C ILE A 365 -18.94 19.73 4.85
N THR A 366 -17.60 19.73 4.89
CA THR A 366 -16.72 19.76 3.71
C THR A 366 -16.07 18.41 3.40
N GLY A 367 -16.08 17.45 4.35
CA GLY A 367 -15.41 16.15 4.23
C GLY A 367 -13.88 16.20 4.27
N ARG A 368 -13.28 17.38 4.43
CA ARG A 368 -11.82 17.58 4.42
C ARG A 368 -11.20 17.30 5.79
N PRO A 369 -9.94 16.83 5.88
CA PRO A 369 -9.22 16.74 7.15
C PRO A 369 -9.18 18.07 7.90
N ILE A 370 -9.34 18.04 9.22
CA ILE A 370 -9.28 19.24 10.06
C ILE A 370 -7.80 19.57 10.33
N LEU A 371 -7.33 20.69 9.77
CA LEU A 371 -5.94 21.16 9.88
C LEU A 371 -5.80 22.43 10.73
N ARG A 372 -4.62 22.64 11.31
CA ARG A 372 -4.21 23.88 11.99
C ARG A 372 -2.74 24.18 11.70
N GLU A 373 -2.45 25.37 11.17
CA GLU A 373 -1.09 25.91 11.04
C GLU A 373 -0.46 26.13 12.45
N THR A 374 0.82 25.81 12.60
CA THR A 374 1.62 25.94 13.82
C THR A 374 2.52 27.19 13.79
N PRO A 375 3.02 27.68 14.93
CA PRO A 375 3.86 28.88 15.00
C PRO A 375 5.16 28.86 14.16
N ASN A 376 5.65 27.68 13.77
CA ASN A 376 6.81 27.53 12.87
C ASN A 376 6.44 27.37 11.37
N GLY A 377 5.15 27.43 11.01
CA GLY A 377 4.67 27.34 9.62
C GLY A 377 4.42 25.92 9.11
N LEU A 378 4.30 24.94 10.01
CA LEU A 378 3.89 23.56 9.71
C LEU A 378 2.42 23.35 10.08
N HIS A 379 1.90 22.13 10.01
CA HIS A 379 0.49 21.86 10.22
C HIS A 379 0.26 20.67 11.15
N THR A 380 -0.68 20.81 12.08
CA THR A 380 -1.25 19.66 12.79
C THR A 380 -2.58 19.25 12.19
N ALA A 381 -2.80 17.96 12.00
CA ALA A 381 -4.09 17.39 11.60
C ALA A 381 -4.75 16.70 12.79
N ALA A 382 -6.07 16.85 12.91
CA ALA A 382 -6.85 16.11 13.90
C ALA A 382 -6.94 14.62 13.53
N VAL A 383 -6.68 13.77 14.51
CA VAL A 383 -6.67 12.31 14.37
C VAL A 383 -7.58 11.64 15.38
N GLU A 384 -8.10 10.47 14.99
CA GLU A 384 -8.87 9.60 15.87
C GLU A 384 -8.41 8.14 15.77
N ILE A 385 -8.47 7.43 16.90
CA ILE A 385 -8.25 5.98 16.99
C ILE A 385 -9.40 5.34 17.77
N THR A 386 -9.54 4.01 17.70
CA THR A 386 -10.48 3.26 18.54
C THR A 386 -9.77 2.14 19.27
N VAL A 387 -9.72 2.20 20.60
CA VAL A 387 -9.03 1.23 21.47
C VAL A 387 -10.06 0.56 22.37
N LYS A 388 -10.17 -0.77 22.30
CA LYS A 388 -11.13 -1.57 23.11
C LYS A 388 -12.62 -1.14 22.98
N GLY A 389 -12.96 -0.36 21.96
CA GLY A 389 -14.31 0.20 21.74
C GLY A 389 -14.46 1.66 22.18
N GLU A 390 -13.49 2.21 22.91
CA GLU A 390 -13.41 3.62 23.25
C GLU A 390 -12.75 4.41 22.10
N LYS A 391 -13.27 5.61 21.80
CA LYS A 391 -12.73 6.52 20.79
C LYS A 391 -11.82 7.55 21.47
N LEU A 392 -10.55 7.59 21.06
CA LEU A 392 -9.59 8.61 21.48
C LEU A 392 -9.39 9.58 20.30
N GLN A 393 -9.20 10.86 20.61
CA GLN A 393 -8.97 11.92 19.64
C GLN A 393 -7.76 12.77 20.03
N GLY A 394 -7.12 13.41 19.07
CA GLY A 394 -5.99 14.29 19.32
C GLY A 394 -5.43 14.85 18.02
N ARG A 395 -4.13 15.15 17.98
CA ARG A 395 -3.47 15.74 16.81
C ARG A 395 -2.12 15.12 16.51
N THR A 396 -1.83 15.00 15.22
CA THR A 396 -0.54 14.59 14.63
C THR A 396 0.08 15.77 13.91
N LEU A 397 1.41 15.84 13.85
CA LEU A 397 2.12 16.76 12.95
C LEU A 397 2.10 16.17 11.52
N VAL A 398 1.77 17.00 10.52
CA VAL A 398 1.51 16.55 9.13
C VAL A 398 2.80 16.40 8.36
N GLU A 399 3.74 17.34 8.52
CA GLU A 399 5.06 17.32 7.90
C GLU A 399 6.04 16.33 8.57
N GLU A 400 5.58 15.50 9.51
CA GLU A 400 6.39 14.62 10.36
C GLU A 400 5.85 13.19 10.50
N VAL A 401 5.26 12.68 9.43
CA VAL A 401 4.88 11.26 9.34
C VAL A 401 6.14 10.40 9.17
N GLY A 402 6.68 9.91 10.29
CA GLY A 402 7.68 8.85 10.26
C GLY A 402 7.12 7.61 9.54
N ARG A 403 7.95 6.97 8.72
CA ARG A 403 7.51 5.94 7.77
C ARG A 403 7.27 4.59 8.39
N THR A 404 6.48 3.77 7.69
CA THR A 404 6.20 2.39 8.11
C THR A 404 7.31 1.44 7.65
N GLN A 405 7.48 0.30 8.34
CA GLN A 405 8.50 -0.68 7.97
C GLN A 405 8.19 -1.44 6.68
N ARG A 406 6.96 -1.33 6.14
CA ARG A 406 6.67 -1.74 4.76
C ARG A 406 7.31 -0.80 3.74
N GLU A 407 7.39 0.48 4.05
CA GLU A 407 8.06 1.51 3.25
C GLU A 407 9.60 1.47 3.41
N ALA A 408 10.07 0.86 4.50
CA ALA A 408 11.47 0.77 4.93
C ALA A 408 11.97 -0.68 5.07
N GLN A 409 11.55 -1.61 4.20
CA GLN A 409 12.02 -2.99 4.28
C GLN A 409 13.53 -3.09 4.08
N SER A 410 14.17 -4.02 4.79
CA SER A 410 15.64 -4.21 4.86
C SER A 410 16.31 -4.64 3.54
N GLN A 411 15.63 -4.50 2.39
CA GLN A 411 16.18 -4.72 1.05
C GLN A 411 16.57 -3.41 0.34
N TYR A 412 16.30 -2.24 0.94
CA TYR A 412 16.79 -0.96 0.40
C TYR A 412 18.33 -1.00 0.22
N PRO A 413 18.86 -0.76 -1.00
CA PRO A 413 20.27 -0.92 -1.32
C PRO A 413 21.14 0.30 -0.94
N GLY A 414 20.53 1.43 -0.58
CA GLY A 414 21.25 2.55 0.03
C GLY A 414 21.74 2.18 1.43
N GLU A 415 23.06 2.09 1.58
CA GLU A 415 23.81 1.73 2.79
C GLU A 415 23.06 0.89 3.85
N ARG A 416 22.98 -0.42 3.61
CA ARG A 416 22.81 -1.43 4.66
C ARG A 416 23.93 -1.33 5.70
N GLY A 417 23.80 -0.39 6.63
CA GLY A 417 24.78 -0.17 7.69
C GLY A 417 25.22 1.26 7.95
N LEU A 418 24.35 2.28 7.79
CA LEU A 418 24.57 3.63 8.36
C LEU A 418 25.13 3.56 9.79
N VAL A 419 24.48 2.77 10.63
CA VAL A 419 24.97 2.39 11.95
C VAL A 419 25.83 1.11 11.81
N ARG A 420 26.85 0.93 12.65
CA ARG A 420 27.89 -0.13 12.51
C ARG A 420 27.88 -1.15 13.65
N SER A 421 28.71 -2.18 13.57
CA SER A 421 29.01 -3.05 14.71
C SER A 421 29.81 -2.29 15.76
N TYR A 422 29.57 -2.57 17.05
CA TYR A 422 30.49 -2.15 18.11
C TYR A 422 31.83 -2.89 17.93
N ASP A 423 32.92 -2.15 17.87
CA ASP A 423 34.27 -2.73 17.83
C ASP A 423 34.63 -3.28 19.22
N LYS A 424 34.54 -4.61 19.38
CA LYS A 424 34.91 -5.29 20.63
C LYS A 424 36.40 -5.18 20.99
N SER A 425 37.26 -4.72 20.07
CA SER A 425 38.68 -4.45 20.36
C SER A 425 38.91 -3.04 20.92
N ASN A 426 37.98 -2.10 20.69
CA ASN A 426 37.98 -0.76 21.28
C ASN A 426 37.40 -0.83 22.71
N PRO A 427 38.17 -0.49 23.77
CA PRO A 427 37.71 -0.62 25.16
C PRO A 427 36.48 0.24 25.53
N LEU A 428 36.25 1.36 24.83
CA LEU A 428 35.08 2.20 25.06
C LEU A 428 33.83 1.59 24.44
N GLU A 429 33.94 1.04 23.24
CA GLU A 429 32.83 0.36 22.57
C GLU A 429 32.48 -0.97 23.23
N TYR A 430 33.49 -1.72 23.68
CA TYR A 430 33.30 -2.90 24.52
C TYR A 430 32.57 -2.59 25.84
N LYS A 431 32.81 -1.40 26.43
CA LYS A 431 32.08 -0.92 27.63
C LYS A 431 30.63 -0.53 27.33
N ALA A 432 30.34 -0.04 26.12
CA ALA A 432 28.97 0.33 25.71
C ALA A 432 28.11 -0.89 25.32
N TRP A 433 28.71 -1.94 24.74
CA TRP A 433 28.06 -3.18 24.31
C TRP A 433 27.30 -3.89 25.45
N ASP A 434 26.21 -4.59 25.12
CA ASP A 434 25.38 -5.32 26.08
C ASP A 434 25.38 -6.83 25.84
N TRP A 435 26.20 -7.57 26.56
CA TRP A 435 26.20 -9.04 26.46
C TRP A 435 24.90 -9.70 27.00
N LYS A 436 24.10 -9.00 27.83
CA LYS A 436 22.90 -9.56 28.47
C LYS A 436 21.62 -9.34 27.68
N ASN A 437 21.58 -8.31 26.83
CA ASN A 437 20.47 -8.02 25.93
C ASN A 437 20.75 -8.44 24.47
N ASP A 438 21.92 -9.06 24.22
CA ASP A 438 22.29 -9.62 22.93
C ASP A 438 21.45 -10.87 22.62
N LYS A 439 20.67 -10.84 21.52
CA LYS A 439 19.50 -11.72 21.37
C LYS A 439 19.81 -13.15 20.88
N TYR A 440 21.03 -13.40 20.38
CA TYR A 440 21.34 -14.62 19.61
C TYR A 440 22.38 -15.56 20.23
N GLY A 441 23.24 -15.09 21.13
CA GLY A 441 24.16 -15.96 21.89
C GLY A 441 25.25 -16.68 21.06
N ASP A 442 25.46 -16.27 19.82
CA ASP A 442 26.40 -16.86 18.85
C ASP A 442 27.83 -16.25 18.92
N GLY A 443 28.01 -15.22 19.75
CA GLY A 443 29.28 -14.49 19.93
C GLY A 443 29.46 -13.31 18.97
N ILE A 444 28.65 -13.21 17.91
CA ILE A 444 28.57 -12.04 17.05
C ILE A 444 27.93 -10.93 17.88
N GLY A 445 28.59 -9.78 17.98
CA GLY A 445 28.14 -8.73 18.89
C GLY A 445 26.94 -7.98 18.37
N GLY A 446 25.93 -7.81 19.21
CA GLY A 446 24.86 -6.84 19.02
C GLY A 446 25.44 -5.50 18.59
N ASP A 447 25.14 -5.14 17.35
CA ASP A 447 25.60 -3.92 16.70
C ASP A 447 25.14 -2.66 17.47
N LEU A 448 25.70 -1.49 17.12
CA LEU A 448 25.00 -0.23 17.40
C LEU A 448 23.64 -0.15 16.69
N ARG A 449 23.41 -1.00 15.66
CA ARG A 449 22.34 -0.88 14.65
C ARG A 449 20.91 -0.98 15.15
N ASP A 450 20.61 -1.95 16.02
CA ASP A 450 19.27 -2.54 16.01
C ASP A 450 18.41 -2.18 17.23
N SER A 451 18.77 -2.65 18.44
CA SER A 451 17.87 -2.66 19.60
C SER A 451 17.37 -1.29 20.06
N HIS A 452 18.16 -0.23 19.88
CA HIS A 452 17.89 1.07 20.48
C HIS A 452 17.33 2.13 19.51
N ILE A 453 17.31 1.93 18.19
CA ILE A 453 16.93 2.96 17.20
C ILE A 453 15.91 2.38 16.22
N CYS A 454 14.77 3.05 16.05
CA CYS A 454 13.70 2.58 15.16
C CYS A 454 14.10 2.59 13.68
N GLN A 455 14.27 1.41 13.07
CA GLN A 455 14.68 1.24 11.67
C GLN A 455 13.74 1.93 10.68
N SER A 456 12.42 1.99 10.93
CA SER A 456 11.47 2.59 9.97
C SER A 456 11.62 4.10 9.85
N THR A 457 12.22 4.76 10.86
CA THR A 457 12.55 6.19 10.81
C THR A 457 13.85 6.48 10.05
N VAL A 458 14.71 5.47 9.80
CA VAL A 458 16.09 5.68 9.32
C VAL A 458 16.17 6.37 7.96
N ILE A 459 15.15 6.18 7.11
CA ILE A 459 15.08 6.75 5.75
C ILE A 459 14.17 7.99 5.63
N ALA A 460 13.58 8.48 6.74
CA ALA A 460 12.72 9.65 6.73
C ALA A 460 13.54 10.95 6.74
N GLU A 461 13.64 11.65 5.60
CA GLU A 461 14.09 13.07 5.59
C GLU A 461 13.15 13.88 6.48
N ASP A 462 13.74 14.68 7.36
CA ASP A 462 13.05 15.47 8.36
C ASP A 462 13.53 16.92 8.21
N ILE A 463 12.59 17.83 8.02
CA ILE A 463 12.85 19.26 7.86
C ILE A 463 13.47 19.90 9.11
N HIS A 464 13.21 19.36 10.31
CA HIS A 464 13.86 19.74 11.56
C HIS A 464 15.29 19.24 11.68
N ASN A 465 15.67 18.20 10.92
CA ASN A 465 17.02 17.64 10.89
C ASN A 465 17.93 18.32 9.85
N ASN A 466 17.55 19.51 9.37
CA ASN A 466 18.30 20.28 8.37
C ASN A 466 18.59 19.43 7.10
N ASN A 467 17.52 18.95 6.47
CA ASN A 467 17.52 18.14 5.23
C ASN A 467 18.26 16.79 5.31
N ARG A 468 18.43 16.25 6.53
CA ARG A 468 18.97 14.91 6.79
C ARG A 468 17.85 13.94 7.16
N THR A 469 18.11 12.64 7.07
CA THR A 469 17.19 11.64 7.61
C THR A 469 17.29 11.55 9.12
N THR A 470 16.22 11.09 9.77
CA THR A 470 16.25 10.74 11.19
C THR A 470 17.30 9.65 11.48
N GLY A 471 17.62 8.79 10.51
CA GLY A 471 18.70 7.80 10.61
C GLY A 471 20.11 8.37 10.57
N GLU A 472 20.38 9.38 9.75
CA GLU A 472 21.66 10.10 9.74
C GLU A 472 21.91 10.81 11.08
N VAL A 473 20.90 11.46 11.64
CA VAL A 473 21.00 12.10 12.97
C VAL A 473 21.16 11.05 14.08
N ALA A 474 20.38 9.97 14.06
CA ALA A 474 20.48 8.90 15.05
C ALA A 474 21.83 8.16 15.00
N LYS A 475 22.41 7.97 13.80
CA LYS A 475 23.79 7.47 13.61
C LYS A 475 24.79 8.34 14.35
N ILE A 476 24.73 9.66 14.15
CA ILE A 476 25.70 10.60 14.72
C ILE A 476 25.63 10.62 16.25
N ILE A 477 24.41 10.59 16.81
CA ILE A 477 24.18 10.42 18.25
C ILE A 477 24.76 9.08 18.76
N ALA A 478 24.65 8.00 17.99
CA ALA A 478 25.16 6.68 18.35
C ALA A 478 26.70 6.57 18.29
N ASP A 479 27.34 7.05 17.23
CA ASP A 479 28.80 7.10 17.12
C ASP A 479 29.41 8.03 18.20
N TYR A 480 28.76 9.16 18.51
CA TYR A 480 29.14 10.05 19.61
C TYR A 480 29.07 9.36 20.98
N ALA A 481 28.04 8.52 21.22
CA ALA A 481 27.89 7.75 22.45
C ALA A 481 28.94 6.64 22.55
N ALA A 482 29.18 5.91 21.46
CA ALA A 482 30.19 4.87 21.33
C ALA A 482 31.58 5.40 21.72
N ALA A 483 31.96 6.57 21.19
CA ALA A 483 33.21 7.27 21.48
C ALA A 483 33.38 7.70 22.96
N ARG A 484 32.32 7.65 23.77
CA ARG A 484 32.33 7.94 25.22
C ARG A 484 32.11 6.70 26.09
N GLY A 485 31.99 5.52 25.47
CA GLY A 485 31.64 4.26 26.13
C GLY A 485 30.29 4.33 26.82
N LYS A 486 29.29 4.82 26.08
CA LYS A 486 27.86 4.96 26.41
C LYS A 486 27.00 4.44 25.25
N ARG A 487 25.71 4.25 25.52
CA ARG A 487 24.65 4.05 24.52
C ARG A 487 23.88 5.36 24.24
N PRO A 488 23.14 5.46 23.11
CA PRO A 488 22.26 6.60 22.84
C PRO A 488 21.28 6.89 23.99
N SER A 489 20.79 5.84 24.65
CA SER A 489 19.85 5.87 25.77
C SER A 489 20.48 6.27 27.13
N GLU A 490 21.78 6.54 27.16
CA GLU A 490 22.56 6.96 28.34
C GLU A 490 23.17 8.37 28.18
N LEU A 491 22.90 9.05 27.06
CA LEU A 491 23.28 10.44 26.85
C LEU A 491 22.31 11.40 27.54
N LEU A 492 22.84 12.44 28.19
CA LEU A 492 22.07 13.56 28.70
C LEU A 492 21.80 14.58 27.59
N TYR A 493 20.76 15.41 27.74
CA TYR A 493 20.28 16.31 26.67
C TYR A 493 21.36 17.21 26.06
N PHE A 494 22.31 17.69 26.87
CA PHE A 494 23.41 18.52 26.42
C PHE A 494 24.46 17.74 25.63
N GLU A 495 24.67 16.45 25.95
CA GLU A 495 25.54 15.56 25.18
C GLU A 495 24.91 15.21 23.82
N ILE A 496 23.58 15.04 23.77
CA ILE A 496 22.86 14.86 22.50
C ILE A 496 22.90 16.17 21.69
N SER A 497 22.77 17.35 22.34
CA SER A 497 22.91 18.64 21.66
C SER A 497 24.34 18.95 21.21
N GLU A 498 25.37 18.38 21.85
CA GLU A 498 26.76 18.42 21.39
C GLU A 498 26.90 17.55 20.14
N ALA A 499 26.39 16.31 20.18
CA ALA A 499 26.43 15.36 19.06
C ALA A 499 25.80 15.90 17.76
N VAL A 500 24.69 16.63 17.85
CA VAL A 500 24.00 17.20 16.66
C VAL A 500 24.44 18.63 16.31
N GLY A 501 25.38 19.22 17.07
CA GLY A 501 25.79 20.62 16.91
C GLY A 501 26.33 20.94 15.51
N ASP A 502 27.19 20.06 14.98
CA ASP A 502 27.80 20.18 13.65
C ASP A 502 26.79 20.06 12.49
N LEU A 503 25.56 19.64 12.78
CA LEU A 503 24.46 19.57 11.80
C LEU A 503 23.68 20.89 11.71
N GLY A 504 24.04 21.88 12.53
CA GLY A 504 23.29 23.13 12.71
C GLY A 504 22.04 22.94 13.59
N LEU A 505 22.07 21.96 14.51
CA LEU A 505 20.93 21.55 15.34
C LEU A 505 21.24 21.71 16.83
N THR A 506 20.22 21.84 17.67
CA THR A 506 20.36 21.92 19.12
C THR A 506 19.10 21.44 19.86
N ILE A 507 19.29 20.84 21.04
CA ILE A 507 18.22 20.54 22.00
C ILE A 507 18.31 21.55 23.13
N ARG A 508 17.30 22.41 23.22
CA ARG A 508 17.23 23.50 24.21
C ARG A 508 16.69 22.95 25.52
N LYS A 509 17.02 23.58 26.65
CA LYS A 509 16.65 23.07 28.00
C LYS A 509 15.13 22.99 28.22
N GLN A 510 14.35 23.87 27.58
CA GLN A 510 12.89 23.85 27.58
C GLN A 510 12.29 22.79 26.63
N ASP A 511 13.08 22.27 25.70
CA ASP A 511 12.69 21.29 24.68
C ASP A 511 13.17 19.88 25.06
N TYR A 512 13.28 19.61 26.37
CA TYR A 512 13.70 18.34 26.97
C TYR A 512 12.92 18.05 28.27
N ILE A 513 12.51 16.79 28.47
CA ILE A 513 11.93 16.28 29.73
C ILE A 513 12.48 14.89 30.07
N GLU A 514 12.77 14.64 31.36
CA GLU A 514 13.27 13.37 31.88
C GLU A 514 12.49 12.86 33.11
N PHE A 515 12.47 11.54 33.29
CA PHE A 515 11.90 10.89 34.47
C PHE A 515 12.89 10.94 35.62
N ASN A 516 12.61 11.81 36.60
CA ASN A 516 13.32 11.83 37.87
C ASN A 516 12.80 10.70 38.80
N PRO A 517 13.63 9.70 39.19
CA PRO A 517 13.19 8.59 40.05
C PRO A 517 12.72 9.00 41.46
N LYS A 518 12.99 10.24 41.90
CA LYS A 518 12.52 10.81 43.17
C LYS A 518 11.12 11.45 43.06
N LYS A 519 10.42 11.27 41.94
CA LYS A 519 9.04 11.77 41.69
C LYS A 519 8.12 10.62 41.27
N SER A 520 6.81 10.80 41.47
CA SER A 520 5.83 9.78 41.11
C SER A 520 5.76 9.59 39.58
N ARG A 521 5.52 8.35 39.15
CA ARG A 521 5.39 8.01 37.72
C ARG A 521 4.24 8.77 37.07
N SER A 522 3.06 8.87 37.71
CA SER A 522 1.95 9.69 37.21
C SER A 522 2.39 11.13 36.93
N SER A 523 3.02 11.81 37.89
CA SER A 523 3.42 13.22 37.71
C SER A 523 4.49 13.44 36.62
N PHE A 524 5.22 12.40 36.23
CA PHE A 524 6.04 12.44 35.01
C PHE A 524 5.21 12.19 33.75
N ASN A 525 4.33 11.18 33.76
CA ASN A 525 3.42 10.89 32.65
C ASN A 525 2.56 12.11 32.28
N ASP A 526 1.92 12.75 33.26
CA ASP A 526 1.12 13.97 33.09
C ASP A 526 1.92 15.05 32.34
N LYS A 527 3.12 15.36 32.84
CA LYS A 527 4.02 16.36 32.24
C LYS A 527 4.57 15.95 30.88
N LEU A 528 4.77 14.65 30.64
CA LEU A 528 5.21 14.13 29.34
C LEU A 528 4.08 14.29 28.30
N PHE A 529 2.83 14.08 28.70
CA PHE A 529 1.67 14.30 27.83
C PHE A 529 1.52 15.78 27.48
N ASP A 530 1.56 16.66 28.48
CA ASP A 530 1.50 18.12 28.28
C ASP A 530 2.68 18.61 27.43
N PHE A 531 3.90 18.13 27.69
CA PHE A 531 5.09 18.46 26.90
C PHE A 531 4.94 18.04 25.42
N VAL A 532 4.55 16.79 25.14
CA VAL A 532 4.36 16.31 23.76
C VAL A 532 3.29 17.15 23.05
N LYS A 533 2.19 17.46 23.74
CA LYS A 533 1.08 18.29 23.24
C LYS A 533 1.54 19.72 22.94
N GLU A 534 2.37 20.31 23.80
CA GLU A 534 2.96 21.64 23.58
C GLU A 534 3.95 21.65 22.41
N GLN A 535 4.86 20.67 22.32
CA GLN A 535 5.86 20.60 21.25
C GLN A 535 5.18 20.39 19.88
N LEU A 536 4.17 19.50 19.76
CA LEU A 536 3.36 19.34 18.54
C LEU A 536 2.55 20.60 18.21
N ASP A 537 2.04 21.35 19.19
CA ASP A 537 1.38 22.64 18.98
C ASP A 537 2.31 23.74 18.48
N GLN A 538 3.59 23.68 18.87
CA GLN A 538 4.67 24.51 18.32
C GLN A 538 5.16 24.01 16.94
N GLY A 539 4.64 22.87 16.47
CA GLY A 539 5.03 22.21 15.22
C GLY A 539 6.40 21.56 15.27
N LYS A 540 6.90 21.19 16.45
CA LYS A 540 8.20 20.54 16.62
C LYS A 540 8.05 19.02 16.65
N SER A 541 9.10 18.33 16.21
CA SER A 541 9.21 16.87 16.27
C SER A 541 9.65 16.37 17.64
N ILE A 542 9.26 15.15 18.03
CA ILE A 542 9.57 14.59 19.35
C ILE A 542 10.23 13.22 19.23
N VAL A 543 11.46 13.11 19.75
CA VAL A 543 12.14 11.84 19.99
C VAL A 543 11.94 11.44 21.44
N THR A 544 11.62 10.17 21.72
CA THR A 544 11.49 9.64 23.07
C THR A 544 12.27 8.33 23.24
N GLY A 545 12.93 8.18 24.39
CA GLY A 545 13.56 6.93 24.81
C GLY A 545 12.82 6.32 25.99
N GLY A 546 12.65 4.99 25.99
CA GLY A 546 11.87 4.28 26.99
C GLY A 546 12.19 2.78 27.06
N ARG A 547 11.47 2.06 27.92
CA ARG A 547 11.28 0.62 27.78
C ARG A 547 9.93 0.35 27.13
N TYR A 548 9.90 -0.59 26.19
CA TYR A 548 8.71 -1.02 25.48
C TYR A 548 8.54 -2.53 25.68
N GLY A 549 7.35 -2.94 26.12
CA GLY A 549 7.08 -4.31 26.59
C GLY A 549 8.05 -4.81 27.67
N ASP A 550 8.13 -6.14 27.79
CA ASP A 550 8.89 -6.82 28.84
C ASP A 550 10.42 -6.71 28.73
N SER A 551 11.00 -6.34 27.57
CA SER A 551 12.45 -6.56 27.37
C SER A 551 13.21 -5.71 26.34
N ILE A 552 12.68 -4.61 25.80
CA ILE A 552 13.47 -3.75 24.89
C ILE A 552 13.52 -2.32 25.41
N ASP A 553 14.72 -1.78 25.63
CA ASP A 553 14.95 -0.35 25.81
C ASP A 553 15.19 0.27 24.43
N HIS A 554 14.33 1.19 23.99
CA HIS A 554 14.26 1.65 22.60
C HIS A 554 14.09 3.18 22.51
N VAL A 555 14.45 3.76 21.36
CA VAL A 555 14.26 5.17 21.02
C VAL A 555 13.46 5.28 19.73
N ALA A 556 12.33 5.99 19.80
CA ALA A 556 11.37 6.13 18.72
C ALA A 556 10.84 7.58 18.62
N LYS A 557 10.12 7.88 17.52
CA LYS A 557 9.56 9.21 17.26
C LYS A 557 8.07 9.24 17.59
N ILE A 558 7.65 10.14 18.48
CA ILE A 558 6.23 10.44 18.72
C ILE A 558 5.78 11.41 17.62
N VAL A 559 4.72 11.05 16.91
CA VAL A 559 4.17 11.86 15.81
C VAL A 559 2.79 12.45 16.15
N ALA A 560 2.05 11.82 17.07
CA ALA A 560 0.77 12.31 17.56
C ALA A 560 0.53 12.03 19.05
N PHE A 561 -0.35 12.81 19.66
CA PHE A 561 -1.01 12.48 20.94
C PHE A 561 -2.49 12.16 20.70
N VAL A 562 -3.08 11.32 21.56
CA VAL A 562 -4.53 11.09 21.63
C VAL A 562 -5.01 10.91 23.07
N GLU A 563 -6.22 11.39 23.36
CA GLU A 563 -6.90 11.32 24.66
C GLU A 563 -8.41 11.06 24.50
N SER A 564 -9.06 10.59 25.56
CA SER A 564 -10.51 10.37 25.65
C SER A 564 -11.11 11.14 26.83
N PRO A 565 -12.43 11.42 26.81
CA PRO A 565 -13.12 12.04 27.95
C PRO A 565 -13.03 11.26 29.26
N ASN A 566 -12.77 9.94 29.21
CA ASN A 566 -12.64 9.08 30.39
C ASN A 566 -11.18 8.98 30.90
N GLY A 567 -10.24 9.73 30.30
CA GLY A 567 -8.84 9.80 30.74
C GLY A 567 -7.91 8.75 30.14
N GLN A 568 -8.39 7.84 29.27
CA GLN A 568 -7.47 7.01 28.49
C GLN A 568 -6.71 7.89 27.49
N ARG A 569 -5.37 7.90 27.58
CA ARG A 569 -4.49 8.74 26.77
C ARG A 569 -3.19 8.01 26.38
N GLY A 570 -2.54 8.51 25.34
CA GLY A 570 -1.27 7.96 24.86
C GLY A 570 -0.75 8.64 23.61
N PHE A 571 0.26 8.03 23.00
CA PHE A 571 0.97 8.55 21.85
C PHE A 571 0.85 7.62 20.65
N LEU A 572 0.91 8.19 19.45
CA LEU A 572 1.12 7.43 18.23
C LEU A 572 2.60 7.54 17.85
N VAL A 573 3.24 6.37 17.66
CA VAL A 573 4.69 6.20 17.57
C VAL A 573 5.02 5.28 16.41
N ASN A 574 6.07 5.58 15.66
CA ASN A 574 6.57 4.67 14.64
C ASN A 574 7.63 3.73 15.24
N ASP A 575 7.36 2.43 15.20
CA ASP A 575 8.13 1.38 15.89
C ASP A 575 8.43 0.20 14.95
N SER A 576 9.71 -0.05 14.68
CA SER A 576 10.21 -1.10 13.79
C SER A 576 10.30 -2.49 14.42
N TYR A 577 9.92 -2.64 15.69
CA TYR A 577 9.67 -3.94 16.32
C TYR A 577 8.18 -4.31 16.30
N GLY A 578 7.30 -3.38 15.88
CA GLY A 578 5.85 -3.55 15.82
C GLY A 578 5.15 -3.06 17.08
N ASP A 579 4.00 -3.63 17.40
CA ASP A 579 3.19 -3.20 18.54
C ASP A 579 3.46 -4.04 19.81
N ALA A 580 4.12 -3.42 20.81
CA ALA A 580 4.44 -4.08 22.07
C ALA A 580 3.19 -4.46 22.90
N TYR A 581 2.02 -3.86 22.66
CA TYR A 581 0.76 -4.25 23.32
C TYR A 581 0.39 -5.71 23.03
N LYS A 582 0.75 -6.22 21.85
CA LYS A 582 0.59 -7.65 21.51
C LYS A 582 1.83 -8.49 21.83
N GLY A 583 2.90 -7.89 22.33
CA GLY A 583 4.17 -8.54 22.64
C GLY A 583 5.02 -8.82 21.39
N TYR A 584 6.17 -8.15 21.32
CA TYR A 584 7.19 -8.33 20.28
C TYR A 584 7.60 -9.80 20.09
N ALA A 585 7.84 -10.23 18.85
CA ALA A 585 8.25 -11.61 18.59
C ALA A 585 9.67 -11.90 19.12
N ARG A 586 9.78 -12.71 20.17
CA ARG A 586 11.08 -13.21 20.62
C ARG A 586 11.76 -14.07 19.54
N ASN A 587 11.06 -15.06 18.96
CA ASN A 587 11.67 -16.08 18.10
C ASN A 587 11.07 -16.16 16.67
N GLY A 588 10.71 -15.02 16.05
CA GLY A 588 10.35 -14.90 14.62
C GLY A 588 9.07 -15.60 14.10
N LYS A 589 8.51 -16.57 14.83
CA LYS A 589 7.45 -17.47 14.32
C LYS A 589 5.99 -16.98 14.49
N ASN A 590 5.74 -15.87 15.19
CA ASN A 590 4.37 -15.43 15.55
C ASN A 590 4.23 -13.91 15.77
N GLY A 591 5.00 -13.11 15.04
CA GLY A 591 4.89 -11.65 15.06
C GLY A 591 5.85 -11.03 14.06
N SER A 592 5.31 -10.64 12.92
CA SER A 592 6.03 -9.93 11.87
C SER A 592 6.33 -8.49 12.30
N GLN A 593 7.50 -8.02 11.89
CA GLN A 593 7.73 -6.63 11.55
C GLN A 593 6.66 -6.17 10.55
N ASP A 594 5.67 -5.41 11.02
CA ASP A 594 4.66 -4.73 10.17
C ASP A 594 4.93 -3.21 10.13
N GLY A 595 5.37 -2.66 11.26
CA GLY A 595 5.98 -1.34 11.43
C GLY A 595 5.09 -0.16 11.11
N ARG A 596 3.77 -0.35 11.17
CA ARG A 596 2.78 0.73 11.08
C ARG A 596 2.86 1.60 12.34
N MET A 597 2.23 2.77 12.30
CA MET A 597 2.16 3.66 13.45
C MET A 597 1.34 3.02 14.60
N VAL A 598 1.97 2.84 15.75
CA VAL A 598 1.44 2.11 16.93
C VAL A 598 0.89 3.08 17.97
N PHE A 599 -0.26 2.74 18.58
CA PHE A 599 -0.74 3.43 19.78
C PHE A 599 -0.07 2.86 21.05
N TYR A 600 0.68 3.71 21.75
CA TYR A 600 1.24 3.40 23.05
C TYR A 600 0.45 4.10 24.17
N PRO A 601 -0.27 3.35 25.02
CA PRO A 601 -0.93 3.90 26.21
C PRO A 601 0.13 4.42 27.19
N LEU A 602 -0.05 5.67 27.65
CA LEU A 602 0.94 6.35 28.49
C LEU A 602 0.98 5.79 29.93
N ASP A 603 -0.19 5.42 30.46
CA ASP A 603 -0.36 5.04 31.86
C ASP A 603 -0.43 3.51 32.08
N ASP A 604 -0.05 2.72 31.07
CA ASP A 604 0.16 1.27 31.19
C ASP A 604 1.67 0.93 31.14
N PRO A 605 2.33 0.80 32.31
CA PRO A 605 3.78 0.63 32.41
C PRO A 605 4.27 -0.77 32.01
N MET A 606 3.38 -1.71 31.67
CA MET A 606 3.75 -2.99 31.06
C MET A 606 4.00 -2.86 29.55
N ILE A 607 3.39 -1.85 28.92
CA ILE A 607 3.41 -1.68 27.47
C ILE A 607 4.43 -0.61 27.06
N ALA A 608 4.41 0.56 27.70
CA ALA A 608 5.40 1.61 27.49
C ALA A 608 5.81 2.29 28.80
N LYS A 609 7.11 2.48 28.97
CA LYS A 609 7.72 3.14 30.13
C LYS A 609 8.79 4.11 29.66
N PHE A 610 8.33 5.22 29.09
CA PHE A 610 9.15 6.35 28.65
C PHE A 610 10.07 6.84 29.79
N LYS A 611 11.31 7.18 29.45
CA LYS A 611 12.33 7.72 30.37
C LYS A 611 12.61 9.19 30.10
N TYR A 612 12.58 9.62 28.84
CA TYR A 612 12.77 11.00 28.43
C TYR A 612 12.07 11.28 27.10
N ALA A 613 11.83 12.56 26.80
CA ALA A 613 11.47 13.03 25.46
C ALA A 613 12.14 14.37 25.17
N TYR A 614 12.40 14.66 23.90
CA TYR A 614 13.02 15.91 23.46
C TYR A 614 12.63 16.30 22.05
N SER A 615 12.78 17.60 21.77
CA SER A 615 12.62 18.16 20.43
C SER A 615 13.93 18.77 19.94
N VAL A 616 14.25 18.51 18.68
CA VAL A 616 15.42 19.09 18.00
C VAL A 616 14.99 20.39 17.34
N THR A 617 15.86 21.41 17.36
CA THR A 617 15.59 22.73 16.77
C THR A 617 16.80 23.22 15.98
N GLU A 618 16.57 24.07 14.98
CA GLU A 618 17.66 24.79 14.28
C GLU A 618 18.49 25.61 15.28
N ASN A 619 19.81 25.48 15.19
CA ASN A 619 20.78 26.25 15.95
C ASN A 619 21.06 27.61 15.27
N ASN A 620 20.02 28.45 15.21
CA ASN A 620 20.08 29.80 14.63
C ASN A 620 20.87 30.83 15.49
N GLY A 621 21.80 30.38 16.35
CA GLY A 621 22.65 31.21 17.21
C GLY A 621 21.94 31.98 18.34
N THR A 622 20.60 32.03 18.34
CA THR A 622 19.79 32.76 19.31
C THR A 622 19.32 31.87 20.46
N ASN A 623 19.67 32.26 21.70
CA ASN A 623 19.33 31.54 22.93
C ASN A 623 18.04 32.04 23.62
N THR A 624 17.21 32.81 22.92
CA THR A 624 15.99 33.45 23.44
C THR A 624 14.77 33.14 22.55
N PRO A 625 13.56 33.02 23.13
CA PRO A 625 12.35 32.75 22.36
C PRO A 625 11.97 33.96 21.50
N SER A 626 11.69 33.71 20.22
CA SER A 626 11.28 34.75 19.27
C SER A 626 9.82 35.14 19.48
N ASN A 627 9.60 36.32 20.08
CA ASN A 627 8.29 36.95 20.17
C ASN A 627 7.71 37.20 18.75
N PRO A 628 6.43 36.94 18.45
CA PRO A 628 5.94 36.80 17.06
C PRO A 628 5.65 38.12 16.35
N GLN A 629 6.64 39.01 16.25
CA GLN A 629 6.62 40.22 15.41
C GLN A 629 8.03 40.49 14.84
N GLY A 630 8.30 39.90 13.67
CA GLY A 630 9.55 40.03 12.90
C GLY A 630 9.31 39.57 11.45
N PRO A 631 10.06 40.07 10.45
CA PRO A 631 9.61 40.03 9.07
C PRO A 631 9.61 38.63 8.45
N ARG A 632 8.53 38.31 7.72
CA ARG A 632 8.40 37.10 6.89
C ARG A 632 9.63 36.93 5.98
N ARG A 633 10.24 35.75 5.97
CA ARG A 633 11.25 35.36 4.95
C ARG A 633 10.67 35.59 3.55
N ARG A 634 11.25 36.51 2.79
CA ARG A 634 10.99 36.62 1.34
C ARG A 634 11.69 35.45 0.65
N SER A 635 10.95 34.53 0.07
CA SER A 635 11.49 33.60 -0.92
C SER A 635 11.95 34.37 -2.16
N SER A 636 13.13 34.03 -2.68
CA SER A 636 13.73 34.68 -3.84
C SER A 636 13.14 34.13 -5.15
N SER A 637 11.87 34.46 -5.42
CA SER A 637 11.19 34.09 -6.67
C SER A 637 11.68 34.95 -7.86
N GLY A 638 12.81 34.56 -8.44
CA GLY A 638 13.27 35.12 -9.71
C GLY A 638 12.42 34.61 -10.88
N LEU A 639 11.89 35.53 -11.69
CA LEU A 639 11.24 35.28 -12.99
C LEU A 639 10.12 34.22 -13.01
N TRP A 640 8.88 34.66 -12.76
CA TRP A 640 7.67 34.36 -13.55
C TRP A 640 6.46 35.07 -12.94
N ASN A 641 6.38 36.39 -13.13
CA ASN A 641 5.18 37.16 -12.75
C ASN A 641 5.03 38.45 -13.59
N ARG A 642 4.48 38.27 -14.79
CA ARG A 642 3.84 39.32 -15.62
C ARG A 642 2.56 38.70 -16.19
N PHE A 643 1.60 39.56 -16.55
CA PHE A 643 0.17 39.21 -16.78
C PHE A 643 -0.56 38.88 -15.46
N THR A 644 -0.77 39.86 -14.57
CA THR A 644 -1.75 40.99 -14.60
C THR A 644 -3.07 40.66 -13.93
N ASN A 645 -3.39 41.40 -12.87
CA ASN A 645 -4.77 41.61 -12.44
C ASN A 645 -5.58 42.21 -13.60
N PHE A 646 -6.73 41.62 -13.93
CA PHE A 646 -7.80 42.30 -14.66
C PHE A 646 -9.16 41.70 -14.27
N PHE A 647 -10.20 42.51 -14.35
CA PHE A 647 -11.62 42.16 -14.14
C PHE A 647 -12.03 41.58 -12.77
N LYS A 648 -12.24 42.50 -11.81
CA LYS A 648 -13.50 42.52 -11.05
C LYS A 648 -14.31 43.73 -11.48
N PHE A 649 -15.36 43.51 -12.27
CA PHE A 649 -16.62 44.30 -12.30
C PHE A 649 -17.55 43.69 -13.36
N TRP A 650 -18.75 43.25 -12.95
CA TRP A 650 -19.93 42.86 -13.76
C TRP A 650 -19.64 42.15 -15.10
N LYS A 651 -19.94 40.85 -15.22
CA LYS A 651 -21.32 40.33 -15.12
C LYS A 651 -21.36 38.87 -14.68
#